data_AF-I0YK34-F1
#
_entry.id   AF-I0YK34-F1
#
_cell.length_a   1.000
_cell.length_b   1.000
_cell.length_c   1.000
_cell.angle_alpha   90.00
_cell.angle_beta   90.00
_cell.angle_gamma   90.00
#
_symmetry.space_group_name_H-M   'P 1'
#
loop_
_entity.id
_entity.type
_entity.pdbx_description
1 polymer ?
#
loop_
_entity_poly.entity_id
_entity_poly.type
_entity_poly.pdbx_seq_one_letter_code
_entity_poly.pdbx_strand_id
1 'polypeptide(L)'
;MISRFSVRCSSHRPPLEWQFRCRSALRENHRRPLPRSGNHVTLAQSSEELSLMLSDIEREYYREVRKDLAEYLDVAAPSDFFQLLNLDLGATPLDVKASYRALQRLVHPDLIGDAANELAVILNIAYSTLMDDNARDIYLQDAERFRKEGHAYDGRPVSKWMGQEHEHRAVFVDETTCVGCRHCTYCAPNTFGMEEHYGRARVHTQWGDDEDAVKEAVDMCPVDCISFVNRKQLVLLEFVLKACPREDTAIMARRRSGNMGSKPSKQDPFSRAEVWLRQRKDAKIDAHDSSARSLLTEETAAAMARAWLALPHHIREQGWPGFVAENSDQQGRDSEDISIDPATFLLQVPGRNWIPAWAKLPPKASPTFDFAEALHKAFIYLRIQRSGNITAPDHHIAWRSDSCLACKGPMGEDLSGGYYEAGGSFLKVGLPEAFPVTQLAWTIVRHRTALYRVGLLDEALSALKWGSDYLLNCHNASANTFVALMGDSKADFKYYGPPELYERYVGSVRPVSYTGPTAPASEVSAEAAAALAAASLAFNATDPMYAANLVQHASQLFDLASLYPGSFMTSKDPAVWLFKATQDGTFLTAAMALFNESQTDGNSECCGYGTFSWDTKSPGVALLMAEIMPNELLYSEAIQKFCNWYIPPLRSVPHTANGLAFPYKGWGALRYASNAAAMTLFYAEMLMAQPSPSKNVTAYAAQLFNYGKSQIDFALGSTGQSYLVGFGKNSPKSPFQKNAWNSWLNYKPGTATEGQIRNDFLASPQPNRYTEPAIDYSSGLILALSALVNYHTGLGPYNECGLDFGYAFPGAPAPPNALVAACGLNSIAAGHRTVLNVSAVLPVGG
;
A
#
# COMPACT_ATOMS: atom_id res chain seq x y z
N MET A 1 1.14 -47.90 37.32
CA MET A 1 -0.27 -47.50 37.55
C MET A 1 -0.32 -45.99 37.73
N ILE A 2 -1.44 -45.37 37.31
CA ILE A 2 -2.17 -44.24 37.95
C ILE A 2 -1.54 -43.71 39.27
N SER A 3 -1.36 -42.40 39.55
CA SER A 3 -1.61 -41.14 38.78
C SER A 3 -1.20 -39.87 39.56
N ARG A 4 -1.19 -38.68 38.92
CA ARG A 4 -1.50 -37.31 39.47
C ARG A 4 -0.51 -36.72 40.52
N PHE A 5 -0.37 -35.39 40.75
CA PHE A 5 -0.53 -34.12 39.99
C PHE A 5 -0.02 -32.95 40.89
N SER A 6 0.10 -31.69 40.38
CA SER A 6 0.26 -30.41 41.15
C SER A 6 1.60 -30.09 41.88
N VAL A 7 2.04 -28.83 42.18
CA VAL A 7 1.97 -27.45 41.57
C VAL A 7 2.62 -26.38 42.52
N ARG A 8 3.06 -25.18 42.03
CA ARG A 8 3.44 -23.90 42.77
C ARG A 8 4.81 -23.86 43.52
N CYS A 9 5.50 -22.71 43.78
CA CYS A 9 5.52 -21.32 43.22
C CYS A 9 6.67 -20.43 43.83
N SER A 10 7.00 -19.27 43.20
CA SER A 10 7.47 -17.98 43.82
C SER A 10 8.93 -17.86 44.38
N SER A 11 9.62 -16.69 44.52
CA SER A 11 9.51 -15.29 43.98
C SER A 11 10.66 -14.32 44.47
N HIS A 12 10.66 -13.03 44.01
CA HIS A 12 11.21 -11.75 44.60
C HIS A 12 12.61 -11.14 44.25
N ARG A 13 12.60 -10.03 43.45
CA ARG A 13 13.00 -8.57 43.66
C ARG A 13 14.24 -8.14 44.51
N PRO A 14 14.74 -6.85 44.51
CA PRO A 14 14.37 -5.59 43.79
C PRO A 14 15.54 -4.96 42.94
N PRO A 15 16.26 -3.80 43.19
CA PRO A 15 15.89 -2.37 43.46
C PRO A 15 16.63 -1.21 42.64
N LEU A 16 15.98 -0.03 42.47
CA LEU A 16 16.47 1.40 42.57
C LEU A 16 17.69 1.94 41.71
N GLU A 17 18.04 3.24 41.51
CA GLU A 17 17.44 4.60 41.74
C GLU A 17 18.07 5.77 40.89
N TRP A 18 17.37 6.95 40.79
CA TRP A 18 17.86 8.38 40.66
C TRP A 18 18.85 8.84 39.51
N GLN A 19 19.10 10.14 39.13
CA GLN A 19 18.50 11.48 39.39
C GLN A 19 18.80 12.60 38.32
N PHE A 20 17.78 13.43 38.00
CA PHE A 20 17.72 14.92 37.88
C PHE A 20 18.58 15.85 36.94
N ARG A 21 17.91 16.98 36.53
CA ARG A 21 18.35 18.40 36.28
C ARG A 21 18.90 18.80 34.88
N CYS A 22 18.75 20.06 34.38
CA CYS A 22 17.79 21.18 34.58
C CYS A 22 18.09 22.39 33.63
N ARG A 23 17.21 23.44 33.60
CA ARG A 23 17.44 24.86 33.16
C ARG A 23 17.61 25.12 31.63
N SER A 24 17.45 26.33 31.06
CA SER A 24 16.76 27.61 31.42
C SER A 24 16.87 28.67 30.28
N ALA A 25 16.11 29.77 30.14
CA ALA A 25 14.73 30.18 30.53
C ALA A 25 14.44 31.66 30.10
N LEU A 26 13.15 32.05 30.00
CA LEU A 26 12.56 33.42 30.11
C LEU A 26 12.80 34.50 29.02
N ARG A 27 11.70 35.06 28.46
CA ARG A 27 11.11 36.43 28.69
C ARG A 27 9.95 36.69 27.69
N GLU A 28 8.74 37.16 28.07
CA GLU A 28 8.29 38.45 28.64
C GLU A 28 8.25 39.63 27.63
N ASN A 29 7.22 40.50 27.53
CA ASN A 29 5.89 40.57 28.18
C ASN A 29 4.94 41.60 27.46
N HIS A 30 3.65 41.66 27.84
CA HIS A 30 2.69 42.80 27.66
C HIS A 30 2.14 43.11 26.23
N ARG A 31 0.92 43.67 26.01
CA ARG A 31 -0.18 44.17 26.89
C ARG A 31 -1.58 44.07 26.21
N ARG A 32 -2.67 44.18 26.99
CA ARG A 32 -4.13 44.21 26.62
C ARG A 32 -4.66 45.67 26.62
N PRO A 33 -5.92 46.06 26.21
CA PRO A 33 -7.20 45.29 26.24
C PRO A 33 -8.34 45.52 25.19
N LEU A 34 -9.23 44.50 25.08
CA LEU A 34 -10.72 44.43 25.14
C LEU A 34 -11.61 45.72 25.12
N PRO A 35 -12.93 45.68 24.77
CA PRO A 35 -13.86 44.51 24.78
C PRO A 35 -14.92 44.36 23.66
N ARG A 36 -15.64 43.20 23.66
CA ARG A 36 -17.10 42.91 23.42
C ARG A 36 -17.94 43.79 22.45
N SER A 37 -18.90 43.27 21.67
CA SER A 37 -19.58 41.95 21.63
C SER A 37 -20.38 41.74 20.33
N GLY A 38 -20.62 40.49 19.93
CA GLY A 38 -21.59 40.11 18.89
C GLY A 38 -21.52 38.62 18.58
N ASN A 39 -22.64 38.02 18.18
CA ASN A 39 -22.68 36.61 17.73
C ASN A 39 -22.42 36.50 16.22
N HIS A 40 -22.26 35.25 15.79
CA HIS A 40 -22.23 34.74 14.41
C HIS A 40 -20.85 34.64 13.73
N VAL A 41 -20.59 33.41 13.30
CA VAL A 41 -19.50 32.93 12.46
C VAL A 41 -19.70 33.44 11.03
N THR A 42 -18.64 33.88 10.35
CA THR A 42 -18.43 33.60 8.91
C THR A 42 -17.00 33.90 8.44
N LEU A 43 -16.50 33.00 7.58
CA LEU A 43 -15.74 33.22 6.34
C LEU A 43 -14.73 34.39 6.27
N ALA A 44 -13.43 34.04 6.20
CA ALA A 44 -12.42 34.73 5.36
C ALA A 44 -11.07 33.98 5.25
N GLN A 45 -11.03 32.67 4.97
CA GLN A 45 -9.74 31.99 4.68
C GLN A 45 -9.84 30.63 3.95
N SER A 46 -10.39 30.60 2.73
CA SER A 46 -10.48 29.38 1.91
C SER A 46 -10.91 29.60 0.45
N SER A 47 -10.05 30.20 -0.39
CA SER A 47 -10.30 30.29 -1.84
C SER A 47 -10.29 28.93 -2.56
N GLU A 48 -9.82 27.87 -1.91
CA GLU A 48 -9.81 26.49 -2.44
C GLU A 48 -11.06 25.67 -2.10
N GLU A 49 -11.89 26.09 -1.12
CA GLU A 49 -13.13 25.34 -0.77
C GLU A 49 -14.20 25.39 -1.88
N LEU A 50 -14.13 26.39 -2.77
CA LEU A 50 -15.11 26.60 -3.86
C LEU A 50 -15.13 25.49 -4.91
N SER A 51 -14.06 24.69 -5.06
CA SER A 51 -14.06 23.55 -6.01
C SER A 51 -14.62 22.25 -5.40
N LEU A 52 -14.99 22.23 -4.12
CA LEU A 52 -15.48 21.02 -3.43
C LEU A 52 -16.84 21.17 -2.73
N MET A 53 -17.49 22.34 -2.83
CA MET A 53 -18.91 22.52 -2.49
C MET A 53 -19.82 22.60 -3.73
N LEU A 54 -19.71 21.60 -4.62
CA LEU A 54 -20.89 21.15 -5.36
C LEU A 54 -21.64 20.18 -4.46
N SER A 55 -22.87 20.53 -4.11
CA SER A 55 -23.74 19.72 -3.25
C SER A 55 -24.05 18.37 -3.89
N ASP A 56 -24.48 17.38 -3.10
CA ASP A 56 -24.91 16.08 -3.63
C ASP A 56 -26.14 16.17 -4.56
N ILE A 57 -26.83 17.32 -4.61
CA ILE A 57 -27.89 17.64 -5.58
C ILE A 57 -27.30 18.04 -6.93
N GLU A 58 -26.16 18.74 -6.96
CA GLU A 58 -25.52 19.19 -8.20
C GLU A 58 -24.77 18.08 -8.93
N ARG A 59 -24.42 17.00 -8.23
CA ARG A 59 -23.91 15.75 -8.85
C ARG A 59 -24.92 15.08 -9.78
N GLU A 60 -26.21 15.38 -9.64
CA GLU A 60 -27.27 14.95 -10.56
C GLU A 60 -27.27 15.75 -11.89
N TYR A 61 -26.53 16.88 -11.97
CA TYR A 61 -26.65 17.87 -13.04
C TYR A 61 -25.45 17.94 -14.01
N TYR A 62 -24.26 17.46 -13.61
CA TYR A 62 -23.07 17.43 -14.47
C TYR A 62 -22.85 16.06 -15.11
N ARG A 63 -22.71 16.03 -16.43
CA ARG A 63 -22.36 14.80 -17.17
C ARG A 63 -20.85 14.71 -17.32
N GLU A 64 -20.19 14.01 -16.39
CA GLU A 64 -18.72 13.85 -16.39
C GLU A 64 -18.26 12.58 -17.12
N VAL A 65 -17.12 12.68 -17.82
CA VAL A 65 -16.28 11.53 -18.19
C VAL A 65 -15.69 10.91 -16.91
N ARG A 66 -15.59 9.56 -16.81
CA ARG A 66 -15.19 8.87 -15.57
C ARG A 66 -13.82 9.33 -15.04
N LYS A 67 -13.73 9.43 -13.71
CA LYS A 67 -12.61 10.09 -13.00
C LYS A 67 -11.27 9.36 -13.11
N ASP A 68 -11.27 8.06 -13.41
CA ASP A 68 -10.06 7.26 -13.74
C ASP A 68 -9.45 7.58 -15.11
N LEU A 69 -10.09 8.46 -15.89
CA LEU A 69 -9.63 8.95 -17.19
C LEU A 69 -9.37 10.48 -17.18
N ALA A 70 -9.69 11.19 -16.09
CA ALA A 70 -9.62 12.65 -16.03
C ALA A 70 -8.18 13.20 -16.13
N GLU A 71 -7.19 12.45 -15.66
CA GLU A 71 -5.75 12.75 -15.80
C GLU A 71 -5.31 12.99 -17.25
N TYR A 72 -5.97 12.36 -18.22
CA TYR A 72 -5.66 12.44 -19.65
C TYR A 72 -6.35 13.62 -20.36
N LEU A 73 -7.15 14.43 -19.63
CA LEU A 73 -7.85 15.60 -20.18
C LEU A 73 -7.03 16.89 -20.05
N ASP A 74 -6.24 17.01 -18.98
CA ASP A 74 -5.53 18.23 -18.61
C ASP A 74 -4.24 18.50 -19.41
N VAL A 75 -3.88 17.64 -20.36
CA VAL A 75 -2.55 17.66 -20.99
C VAL A 75 -2.63 17.46 -22.51
N ALA A 76 -2.23 18.50 -23.25
CA ALA A 76 -1.96 18.39 -24.68
C ALA A 76 -0.71 17.52 -24.89
N ALA A 77 -0.72 16.61 -25.87
CA ALA A 77 0.35 15.65 -26.11
C ALA A 77 0.62 15.47 -27.61
N PRO A 78 1.86 15.18 -28.04
CA PRO A 78 2.19 14.98 -29.45
C PRO A 78 1.33 13.92 -30.14
N SER A 79 0.80 14.25 -31.33
CA SER A 79 -0.10 13.41 -32.12
C SER A 79 0.49 12.90 -33.44
N ASP A 80 1.66 13.40 -33.86
CA ASP A 80 2.43 12.93 -35.02
C ASP A 80 3.95 13.03 -34.77
N PHE A 81 4.78 12.37 -35.61
CA PHE A 81 6.24 12.34 -35.43
C PHE A 81 6.93 13.71 -35.56
N PHE A 82 6.35 14.66 -36.30
CA PHE A 82 6.91 16.02 -36.38
C PHE A 82 6.65 16.77 -35.07
N GLN A 83 5.42 16.69 -34.53
CA GLN A 83 5.09 17.19 -33.19
C GLN A 83 5.95 16.53 -32.11
N LEU A 84 6.17 15.22 -32.18
CA LEU A 84 7.00 14.48 -31.22
C LEU A 84 8.48 14.91 -31.27
N LEU A 85 8.97 15.39 -32.42
CA LEU A 85 10.30 15.96 -32.54
C LEU A 85 10.34 17.50 -32.40
N ASN A 86 9.22 18.16 -32.05
CA ASN A 86 9.09 19.63 -32.04
C ASN A 86 9.49 20.29 -33.38
N LEU A 87 9.09 19.68 -34.50
CA LEU A 87 9.39 20.11 -35.87
C LEU A 87 8.12 20.50 -36.65
N ASP A 88 8.31 21.37 -37.63
CA ASP A 88 7.33 21.60 -38.70
C ASP A 88 7.44 20.50 -39.79
N LEU A 89 6.39 20.34 -40.61
CA LEU A 89 6.40 19.43 -41.77
C LEU A 89 7.54 19.75 -42.75
N GLY A 90 7.89 21.04 -42.88
CA GLY A 90 8.98 21.52 -43.73
C GLY A 90 10.41 21.33 -43.19
N ALA A 91 10.61 20.72 -42.02
CA ALA A 91 11.93 20.55 -41.40
C ALA A 91 12.87 19.62 -42.18
N THR A 92 14.17 19.89 -42.23
CA THR A 92 15.13 19.09 -43.01
C THR A 92 15.57 17.80 -42.27
N PRO A 93 16.18 16.82 -42.97
CA PRO A 93 16.81 15.65 -42.31
C PRO A 93 17.93 16.01 -41.31
N LEU A 94 18.53 17.21 -41.41
CA LEU A 94 19.49 17.69 -40.40
C LEU A 94 18.76 18.07 -39.09
N ASP A 95 17.58 18.68 -39.20
CA ASP A 95 16.76 19.10 -38.06
C ASP A 95 16.15 17.89 -37.33
N VAL A 96 15.65 16.91 -38.08
CA VAL A 96 15.22 15.58 -37.58
C VAL A 96 16.34 14.95 -36.75
N LYS A 97 17.55 14.91 -37.29
CA LYS A 97 18.74 14.32 -36.64
C LYS A 97 19.26 15.14 -35.46
N ALA A 98 19.05 16.45 -35.45
CA ALA A 98 19.38 17.30 -34.31
C ALA A 98 18.40 17.09 -33.16
N SER A 99 17.08 17.15 -33.43
CA SER A 99 16.04 17.00 -32.41
C SER A 99 16.02 15.60 -31.79
N TYR A 100 16.05 14.54 -32.59
CA TYR A 100 16.14 13.17 -32.10
C TYR A 100 17.32 12.99 -31.12
N ARG A 101 18.49 13.57 -31.42
CA ARG A 101 19.68 13.51 -30.54
C ARG A 101 19.56 14.33 -29.26
N ALA A 102 18.69 15.33 -29.22
CA ALA A 102 18.38 16.06 -27.98
C ALA A 102 17.40 15.25 -27.11
N LEU A 103 16.29 14.80 -27.70
CA LEU A 103 15.23 14.07 -27.00
C LEU A 103 15.69 12.69 -26.51
N GLN A 104 16.42 11.92 -27.33
CA GLN A 104 16.91 10.58 -26.93
C GLN A 104 17.89 10.61 -25.75
N ARG A 105 18.54 11.75 -25.48
CA ARG A 105 19.37 11.94 -24.28
C ARG A 105 18.54 12.25 -23.03
N LEU A 106 17.39 12.90 -23.23
CA LEU A 106 16.49 13.32 -22.17
C LEU A 106 15.60 12.16 -21.69
N VAL A 107 15.20 11.26 -22.60
CA VAL A 107 14.33 10.10 -22.30
C VAL A 107 15.06 8.76 -22.34
N HIS A 108 16.37 8.74 -22.08
CA HIS A 108 17.14 7.50 -22.09
C HIS A 108 16.72 6.57 -20.92
N PRO A 109 16.48 5.27 -21.15
CA PRO A 109 16.04 4.35 -20.09
C PRO A 109 17.00 4.32 -18.89
N ASP A 110 18.30 4.29 -19.14
CA ASP A 110 19.37 4.31 -18.12
C ASP A 110 19.36 5.56 -17.20
N LEU A 111 18.59 6.60 -17.55
CA LEU A 111 18.50 7.86 -16.79
C LEU A 111 17.14 8.07 -16.11
N ILE A 112 16.05 7.61 -16.72
CA ILE A 112 14.66 7.86 -16.27
C ILE A 112 13.96 6.58 -15.78
N GLY A 113 14.52 5.39 -16.05
CA GLY A 113 13.92 4.10 -15.77
C GLY A 113 12.89 3.66 -16.82
N ASP A 114 12.19 2.56 -16.54
CA ASP A 114 11.32 1.86 -17.50
C ASP A 114 10.19 2.72 -18.09
N ALA A 115 9.74 3.76 -17.36
CA ALA A 115 8.71 4.70 -17.82
C ALA A 115 9.09 5.43 -19.14
N ALA A 116 10.38 5.64 -19.42
CA ALA A 116 10.85 6.27 -20.65
C ALA A 116 11.15 5.29 -21.79
N ASN A 117 11.22 3.98 -21.50
CA ASN A 117 11.62 2.94 -22.45
C ASN A 117 10.75 2.92 -23.72
N GLU A 118 9.43 3.02 -23.55
CA GLU A 118 8.53 3.02 -24.70
C GLU A 118 8.70 4.28 -25.57
N LEU A 119 8.80 5.48 -24.99
CA LEU A 119 8.99 6.70 -25.77
C LEU A 119 10.36 6.72 -26.47
N ALA A 120 11.40 6.16 -25.85
CA ALA A 120 12.70 5.96 -26.48
C ALA A 120 12.63 5.03 -27.70
N VAL A 121 11.74 4.02 -27.70
CA VAL A 121 11.43 3.19 -28.88
C VAL A 121 10.66 3.98 -29.94
N ILE A 122 9.65 4.77 -29.55
CA ILE A 122 8.89 5.61 -30.49
C ILE A 122 9.79 6.65 -31.17
N LEU A 123 10.72 7.28 -30.45
CA LEU A 123 11.71 8.22 -31.03
C LEU A 123 12.65 7.52 -32.03
N ASN A 124 13.02 6.26 -31.81
CA ASN A 124 13.78 5.48 -32.78
C ASN A 124 12.98 5.22 -34.08
N ILE A 125 11.67 4.97 -33.97
CA ILE A 125 10.77 4.78 -35.11
C ILE A 125 10.57 6.11 -35.86
N ALA A 126 10.28 7.20 -35.13
CA ALA A 126 10.14 8.54 -35.72
C ALA A 126 11.41 8.96 -36.47
N TYR A 127 12.60 8.69 -35.91
CA TYR A 127 13.88 8.96 -36.56
C TYR A 127 14.10 8.07 -37.79
N SER A 128 13.77 6.78 -37.77
CA SER A 128 13.96 5.91 -38.94
C SER A 128 12.98 6.26 -40.08
N THR A 129 11.72 6.56 -39.77
CA THR A 129 10.71 6.98 -40.77
C THR A 129 11.03 8.33 -41.40
N LEU A 130 11.48 9.33 -40.63
CA LEU A 130 11.71 10.69 -41.14
C LEU A 130 13.10 10.91 -41.77
N MET A 131 13.97 9.88 -41.76
CA MET A 131 15.30 9.86 -42.36
C MET A 131 15.42 8.99 -43.62
N ASP A 132 14.39 8.20 -43.97
CA ASP A 132 14.27 7.51 -45.27
C ASP A 132 13.38 8.34 -46.19
N ASP A 133 13.89 8.77 -47.34
CA ASP A 133 13.19 9.72 -48.21
C ASP A 133 11.80 9.23 -48.66
N ASN A 134 11.64 7.92 -48.90
CA ASN A 134 10.39 7.34 -49.39
C ASN A 134 9.37 7.11 -48.26
N ALA A 135 9.78 6.60 -47.10
CA ALA A 135 8.92 6.49 -45.94
C ALA A 135 8.49 7.86 -45.41
N ARG A 136 9.38 8.85 -45.50
CA ARG A 136 9.14 10.25 -45.15
C ARG A 136 8.08 10.91 -46.04
N ASP A 137 8.16 10.76 -47.37
CA ASP A 137 7.17 11.34 -48.28
C ASP A 137 5.77 10.72 -48.11
N ILE A 138 5.70 9.44 -47.74
CA ILE A 138 4.44 8.78 -47.35
C ILE A 138 3.94 9.32 -46.01
N TYR A 139 4.81 9.43 -44.99
CA TYR A 139 4.44 9.94 -43.67
C TYR A 139 4.02 11.42 -43.71
N LEU A 140 4.61 12.23 -44.58
CA LEU A 140 4.20 13.63 -44.82
C LEU A 140 2.77 13.70 -45.35
N GLN A 141 2.41 12.88 -46.33
CA GLN A 141 1.04 12.82 -46.87
C GLN A 141 0.03 12.34 -45.81
N ASP A 142 0.40 11.34 -45.00
CA ASP A 142 -0.42 10.89 -43.87
C ASP A 142 -0.58 11.98 -42.79
N ALA A 143 0.49 12.70 -42.45
CA ALA A 143 0.46 13.78 -41.45
C ALA A 143 -0.33 15.01 -41.92
N GLU A 144 -0.16 15.43 -43.18
CA GLU A 144 -0.99 16.47 -43.81
C GLU A 144 -2.46 16.07 -43.81
N ARG A 145 -2.77 14.82 -44.18
CA ARG A 145 -4.15 14.30 -44.17
C ARG A 145 -4.73 14.30 -42.75
N PHE A 146 -4.02 13.73 -41.78
CA PHE A 146 -4.47 13.59 -40.38
C PHE A 146 -4.72 14.94 -39.70
N ARG A 147 -3.85 15.94 -39.95
CA ARG A 147 -4.04 17.33 -39.48
C ARG A 147 -5.22 18.02 -40.18
N LYS A 148 -5.42 17.78 -41.47
CA LYS A 148 -6.48 18.41 -42.29
C LYS A 148 -7.88 17.81 -42.09
N GLU A 149 -7.97 16.51 -41.84
CA GLU A 149 -9.22 15.79 -41.53
C GLU A 149 -9.69 16.06 -40.08
N GLY A 150 -8.85 16.64 -39.23
CA GLY A 150 -9.20 17.02 -37.86
C GLY A 150 -9.14 15.87 -36.85
N HIS A 151 -8.41 14.78 -37.18
CA HIS A 151 -8.12 13.67 -36.25
C HIS A 151 -7.01 14.01 -35.24
N ALA A 152 -6.25 15.09 -35.47
CA ALA A 152 -5.35 15.65 -34.48
C ALA A 152 -6.13 16.29 -33.31
N TYR A 153 -6.03 15.71 -32.12
CA TYR A 153 -6.43 16.36 -30.87
C TYR A 153 -5.32 17.33 -30.45
N ASP A 154 -5.55 18.62 -30.66
CA ASP A 154 -4.60 19.71 -30.37
C ASP A 154 -4.82 20.37 -29.00
N GLY A 155 -5.82 19.92 -28.24
CA GLY A 155 -6.15 20.47 -26.92
C GLY A 155 -6.98 21.76 -26.95
N ARG A 156 -7.47 22.23 -28.11
CA ARG A 156 -8.13 23.54 -28.23
C ARG A 156 -9.66 23.43 -28.43
N PRO A 157 -10.47 24.25 -27.73
CA PRO A 157 -11.92 24.23 -27.85
C PRO A 157 -12.40 24.76 -29.21
N VAL A 158 -13.54 24.25 -29.65
CA VAL A 158 -14.26 24.65 -30.87
C VAL A 158 -15.23 25.80 -30.58
N SER A 159 -15.86 25.82 -29.41
CA SER A 159 -16.68 26.96 -28.95
C SER A 159 -15.82 28.08 -28.34
N LYS A 160 -16.22 29.34 -28.58
CA LYS A 160 -15.49 30.51 -28.07
C LYS A 160 -15.80 30.72 -26.59
N TRP A 161 -14.78 30.85 -25.75
CA TRP A 161 -14.97 31.23 -24.35
C TRP A 161 -15.30 32.72 -24.19
N MET A 162 -16.38 33.04 -23.47
CA MET A 162 -16.70 34.39 -22.98
C MET A 162 -17.00 34.44 -21.46
N GLY A 163 -17.00 33.28 -20.78
CA GLY A 163 -17.18 33.19 -19.33
C GLY A 163 -16.00 33.76 -18.54
N GLN A 164 -16.20 33.96 -17.23
CA GLN A 164 -15.16 34.48 -16.34
C GLN A 164 -13.95 33.53 -16.25
N GLU A 165 -12.77 34.04 -15.89
CA GLU A 165 -11.53 33.23 -15.88
C GLU A 165 -11.64 32.02 -14.94
N HIS A 166 -12.26 32.22 -13.77
CA HIS A 166 -12.53 31.22 -12.74
C HIS A 166 -13.82 30.41 -12.98
N GLU A 167 -14.49 30.58 -14.12
CA GLU A 167 -15.62 29.72 -14.47
C GLU A 167 -15.08 28.36 -14.97
N HIS A 168 -15.52 27.30 -14.28
CA HIS A 168 -15.11 25.91 -14.49
C HIS A 168 -16.21 25.07 -15.17
N ARG A 169 -17.43 25.60 -15.28
CA ARG A 169 -18.59 25.00 -15.93
C ARG A 169 -18.66 25.43 -17.39
N ALA A 170 -18.95 24.48 -18.27
CA ALA A 170 -19.20 24.70 -19.69
C ALA A 170 -20.50 24.03 -20.11
N VAL A 171 -21.11 24.51 -21.18
CA VAL A 171 -22.32 23.95 -21.78
C VAL A 171 -21.93 23.11 -22.99
N PHE A 172 -22.44 21.88 -23.06
CA PHE A 172 -22.23 20.98 -24.18
C PHE A 172 -23.59 20.56 -24.79
N VAL A 173 -23.64 20.42 -26.11
CA VAL A 173 -24.82 19.91 -26.84
C VAL A 173 -24.43 18.64 -27.60
N ASP A 174 -25.11 17.55 -27.30
CA ASP A 174 -25.04 16.30 -28.05
C ASP A 174 -25.84 16.42 -29.36
N GLU A 175 -25.16 16.83 -30.43
CA GLU A 175 -25.70 16.86 -31.80
C GLU A 175 -26.21 15.49 -32.31
N THR A 176 -25.80 14.38 -31.69
CA THR A 176 -26.30 13.04 -32.04
C THR A 176 -27.72 12.79 -31.51
N THR A 177 -28.12 13.50 -30.45
CA THR A 177 -29.43 13.38 -29.80
C THR A 177 -30.33 14.60 -30.07
N CYS A 178 -29.76 15.79 -30.30
CA CYS A 178 -30.47 17.06 -30.42
C CYS A 178 -31.47 17.12 -31.60
N VAL A 179 -32.78 16.94 -31.38
CA VAL A 179 -33.81 16.89 -32.45
C VAL A 179 -34.09 18.23 -33.19
N GLY A 180 -33.29 19.27 -32.97
CA GLY A 180 -33.41 20.52 -33.74
C GLY A 180 -34.63 21.39 -33.41
N CYS A 181 -35.20 21.24 -32.22
CA CYS A 181 -36.43 21.95 -31.80
C CYS A 181 -36.31 23.49 -31.66
N ARG A 182 -35.08 24.04 -31.75
CA ARG A 182 -34.75 25.47 -31.64
C ARG A 182 -35.06 26.15 -30.29
N HIS A 183 -35.51 25.42 -29.27
CA HIS A 183 -35.93 26.05 -28.01
C HIS A 183 -34.77 26.76 -27.30
N CYS A 184 -33.62 26.10 -27.16
CA CYS A 184 -32.41 26.71 -26.60
C CYS A 184 -31.93 27.95 -27.38
N THR A 185 -32.11 27.99 -28.71
CA THR A 185 -31.78 29.14 -29.57
C THR A 185 -32.82 30.28 -29.50
N TYR A 186 -33.96 30.07 -28.83
CA TYR A 186 -34.89 31.15 -28.48
C TYR A 186 -34.66 31.68 -27.06
N CYS A 187 -34.26 30.82 -26.11
CA CYS A 187 -33.92 31.21 -24.74
C CYS A 187 -32.57 31.95 -24.66
N ALA A 188 -31.50 31.38 -25.23
CA ALA A 188 -30.13 31.88 -25.13
C ALA A 188 -29.45 31.95 -26.53
N PRO A 189 -29.79 32.97 -27.35
CA PRO A 189 -29.40 33.06 -28.77
C PRO A 189 -27.95 33.46 -29.02
N ASN A 190 -27.20 33.99 -28.04
CA ASN A 190 -25.77 34.31 -28.21
C ASN A 190 -24.88 33.10 -27.85
N THR A 191 -25.40 32.19 -27.03
CA THR A 191 -24.78 30.94 -26.58
C THR A 191 -25.03 29.83 -27.59
N PHE A 192 -26.30 29.58 -27.93
CA PHE A 192 -26.72 28.50 -28.83
C PHE A 192 -27.05 29.00 -30.24
N GLY A 193 -26.58 28.29 -31.25
CA GLY A 193 -26.93 28.49 -32.66
C GLY A 193 -27.47 27.20 -33.29
N MET A 194 -28.05 27.31 -34.49
CA MET A 194 -28.48 26.17 -35.30
C MET A 194 -27.48 25.90 -36.41
N GLU A 195 -26.96 24.68 -36.46
CA GLU A 195 -26.08 24.18 -37.52
C GLU A 195 -26.89 23.91 -38.80
N GLU A 196 -26.37 24.34 -39.95
CA GLU A 196 -27.15 24.43 -41.20
C GLU A 196 -27.34 23.10 -41.94
N HIS A 197 -26.38 22.17 -41.89
CA HIS A 197 -26.42 20.93 -42.66
C HIS A 197 -27.35 19.87 -42.05
N TYR A 198 -27.38 19.75 -40.72
CA TYR A 198 -28.15 18.74 -40.00
C TYR A 198 -29.30 19.32 -39.17
N GLY A 199 -29.40 20.65 -39.05
CA GLY A 199 -30.45 21.32 -38.28
C GLY A 199 -30.37 21.03 -36.78
N ARG A 200 -29.15 20.91 -36.23
CA ARG A 200 -28.87 20.60 -34.82
C ARG A 200 -28.52 21.87 -34.05
N ALA A 201 -28.78 21.92 -32.75
CA ALA A 201 -28.27 23.01 -31.93
C ALA A 201 -26.78 22.78 -31.61
N ARG A 202 -26.00 23.86 -31.48
CA ARG A 202 -24.59 23.87 -31.12
C ARG A 202 -24.32 25.06 -30.20
N VAL A 203 -23.40 24.92 -29.24
CA VAL A 203 -22.85 26.07 -28.50
C VAL A 203 -21.76 26.71 -29.37
N HIS A 204 -21.94 27.97 -29.73
CA HIS A 204 -20.91 28.74 -30.45
C HIS A 204 -20.08 29.60 -29.49
N THR A 205 -20.73 30.09 -28.43
CA THR A 205 -20.12 30.93 -27.39
C THR A 205 -20.44 30.34 -26.02
N GLN A 206 -19.43 29.97 -25.24
CA GLN A 206 -19.64 29.61 -23.84
C GLN A 206 -19.92 30.89 -23.04
N TRP A 207 -21.08 30.96 -22.39
CA TRP A 207 -21.55 32.13 -21.63
C TRP A 207 -21.73 33.38 -22.51
N GLY A 208 -22.48 33.24 -23.61
CA GLY A 208 -22.86 34.36 -24.47
C GLY A 208 -24.11 35.13 -23.99
N ASP A 209 -24.96 34.47 -23.22
CA ASP A 209 -26.15 35.01 -22.54
C ASP A 209 -25.99 34.84 -21.01
N ASP A 210 -26.96 35.34 -20.23
CA ASP A 210 -26.97 35.17 -18.78
C ASP A 210 -27.24 33.73 -18.32
N GLU A 211 -26.84 33.41 -17.08
CA GLU A 211 -26.92 32.05 -16.54
C GLU A 211 -28.35 31.52 -16.42
N ASP A 212 -29.33 32.40 -16.13
CA ASP A 212 -30.75 32.00 -16.03
C ASP A 212 -31.30 31.63 -17.42
N ALA A 213 -31.02 32.41 -18.47
CA ALA A 213 -31.39 32.09 -19.84
C ALA A 213 -30.71 30.83 -20.38
N VAL A 214 -29.42 30.62 -20.04
CA VAL A 214 -28.68 29.39 -20.37
C VAL A 214 -29.28 28.18 -19.64
N LYS A 215 -29.72 28.34 -18.39
CA LYS A 215 -30.38 27.28 -17.63
C LYS A 215 -31.77 26.94 -18.17
N GLU A 216 -32.59 27.94 -18.49
CA GLU A 216 -33.89 27.73 -19.14
C GLU A 216 -33.73 26.99 -20.47
N ALA A 217 -32.69 27.32 -21.25
CA ALA A 217 -32.35 26.63 -22.49
C ALA A 217 -32.02 25.14 -22.30
N VAL A 218 -31.43 24.75 -21.16
CA VAL A 218 -31.15 23.35 -20.78
C VAL A 218 -32.42 22.65 -20.31
N ASP A 219 -33.10 23.23 -19.30
CA ASP A 219 -34.25 22.62 -18.64
C ASP A 219 -35.47 22.46 -19.59
N MET A 220 -35.55 23.27 -20.65
CA MET A 220 -36.58 23.19 -21.70
C MET A 220 -36.23 22.24 -22.88
N CYS A 221 -35.17 21.43 -22.77
CA CYS A 221 -34.76 20.52 -23.85
C CYS A 221 -35.63 19.25 -23.93
N PRO A 222 -36.43 19.00 -25.00
CA PRO A 222 -37.39 17.89 -25.07
C PRO A 222 -36.75 16.50 -25.38
N VAL A 223 -35.44 16.38 -25.17
CA VAL A 223 -34.58 15.24 -25.49
C VAL A 223 -33.31 15.15 -24.61
N ASP A 224 -33.17 16.01 -23.60
CA ASP A 224 -32.05 15.99 -22.64
C ASP A 224 -30.65 16.01 -23.28
N CYS A 225 -30.53 16.60 -24.48
CA CYS A 225 -29.29 16.61 -25.27
C CYS A 225 -28.31 17.73 -24.90
N ILE A 226 -28.66 18.58 -23.93
CA ILE A 226 -27.80 19.66 -23.44
C ILE A 226 -27.37 19.29 -22.02
N SER A 227 -26.10 19.45 -21.71
CA SER A 227 -25.55 19.08 -20.40
C SER A 227 -24.51 20.09 -19.97
N PHE A 228 -24.48 20.38 -18.67
CA PHE A 228 -23.33 21.04 -18.08
C PHE A 228 -22.19 20.03 -17.93
N VAL A 229 -20.98 20.46 -18.29
CA VAL A 229 -19.75 19.67 -18.25
C VAL A 229 -18.65 20.51 -17.63
N ASN A 230 -17.61 19.88 -17.06
CA ASN A 230 -16.45 20.64 -16.63
C ASN A 230 -15.66 21.14 -17.86
N ARG A 231 -15.20 22.40 -17.84
CA ARG A 231 -14.45 23.10 -18.89
C ARG A 231 -13.27 22.29 -19.44
N LYS A 232 -12.61 21.49 -18.61
CA LYS A 232 -11.51 20.58 -18.99
C LYS A 232 -11.95 19.46 -19.95
N GLN A 233 -13.22 19.04 -19.86
CA GLN A 233 -13.79 17.95 -20.66
C GLN A 233 -14.37 18.43 -21.99
N LEU A 234 -14.75 19.72 -22.06
CA LEU A 234 -15.39 20.35 -23.23
C LEU A 234 -14.61 20.09 -24.52
N VAL A 235 -13.29 20.32 -24.50
CA VAL A 235 -12.39 20.15 -25.65
C VAL A 235 -12.48 18.74 -26.22
N LEU A 236 -12.44 17.72 -25.37
CA LEU A 236 -12.53 16.33 -25.81
C LEU A 236 -13.93 16.01 -26.35
N LEU A 237 -14.99 16.47 -25.68
CA LEU A 237 -16.36 16.22 -26.10
C LEU A 237 -16.65 16.87 -27.47
N GLU A 238 -16.19 18.10 -27.69
CA GLU A 238 -16.25 18.78 -28.98
C GLU A 238 -15.39 18.10 -30.06
N PHE A 239 -14.23 17.56 -29.70
CA PHE A 239 -13.39 16.78 -30.60
C PHE A 239 -14.07 15.48 -31.05
N VAL A 240 -14.50 14.61 -30.13
CA VAL A 240 -15.11 13.32 -30.50
C VAL A 240 -16.48 13.48 -31.18
N LEU A 241 -17.23 14.54 -30.85
CA LEU A 241 -18.49 14.89 -31.50
C LEU A 241 -18.33 15.13 -33.00
N LYS A 242 -17.17 15.60 -33.49
CA LYS A 242 -16.89 15.71 -34.93
C LYS A 242 -17.12 14.36 -35.63
N ALA A 243 -16.54 13.30 -35.07
CA ALA A 243 -16.53 11.94 -35.61
C ALA A 243 -17.76 11.08 -35.22
N CYS A 244 -18.70 11.60 -34.43
CA CYS A 244 -19.97 10.91 -34.18
C CYS A 244 -20.91 10.98 -35.40
N PRO A 245 -21.54 9.87 -35.82
CA PRO A 245 -22.45 9.88 -36.96
C PRO A 245 -23.77 10.58 -36.63
N ARG A 246 -24.06 11.66 -37.37
CA ARG A 246 -25.31 12.42 -37.28
C ARG A 246 -26.35 11.82 -38.24
N GLU A 247 -27.48 11.39 -37.71
CA GLU A 247 -28.66 11.08 -38.53
C GLU A 247 -29.39 12.37 -38.93
N ASP A 248 -30.44 12.27 -39.74
CA ASP A 248 -31.32 13.38 -40.13
C ASP A 248 -32.43 13.62 -39.08
N THR A 249 -32.79 14.88 -38.81
CA THR A 249 -33.86 15.25 -37.86
C THR A 249 -35.23 14.68 -38.28
N ALA A 250 -35.54 14.64 -39.57
CA ALA A 250 -36.76 14.06 -40.12
C ALA A 250 -36.79 12.53 -40.01
N ILE A 251 -35.64 11.85 -40.00
CA ILE A 251 -35.55 10.40 -39.72
C ILE A 251 -35.85 10.13 -38.25
N MET A 252 -35.28 10.91 -37.32
CA MET A 252 -35.56 10.81 -35.89
C MET A 252 -37.04 11.10 -35.56
N ALA A 253 -37.62 12.13 -36.18
CA ALA A 253 -39.04 12.47 -36.02
C ALA A 253 -39.97 11.31 -36.44
N ARG A 254 -39.64 10.61 -37.54
CA ARG A 254 -40.39 9.43 -38.00
C ARG A 254 -40.36 8.28 -36.98
N ARG A 255 -39.21 8.02 -36.33
CA ARG A 255 -39.12 7.00 -35.25
C ARG A 255 -40.03 7.33 -34.06
N ARG A 256 -40.10 8.60 -33.64
CA ARG A 256 -41.01 9.03 -32.54
C ARG A 256 -42.50 8.83 -32.88
N SER A 257 -42.86 8.71 -34.16
CA SER A 257 -44.22 8.34 -34.60
C SER A 257 -44.49 6.82 -34.54
N GLY A 258 -43.61 6.02 -33.94
CA GLY A 258 -43.83 4.58 -33.71
C GLY A 258 -43.67 3.68 -34.94
N ASN A 259 -43.15 4.20 -36.06
CA ASN A 259 -43.07 3.47 -37.32
C ASN A 259 -41.60 3.27 -37.76
N MET A 260 -41.23 2.03 -38.12
CA MET A 260 -39.87 1.52 -38.41
C MET A 260 -38.92 1.34 -37.20
N GLY A 261 -38.65 0.07 -36.85
CA GLY A 261 -37.74 -0.34 -35.77
C GLY A 261 -36.26 -0.36 -36.13
N SER A 262 -35.66 0.79 -36.44
CA SER A 262 -34.20 0.94 -36.46
C SER A 262 -33.68 1.43 -35.10
N LYS A 263 -32.65 0.77 -34.56
CA LYS A 263 -32.02 1.17 -33.28
C LYS A 263 -31.31 2.53 -33.44
N PRO A 264 -31.27 3.37 -32.39
CA PRO A 264 -30.51 4.62 -32.43
C PRO A 264 -29.00 4.37 -32.60
N SER A 265 -28.27 5.41 -33.00
CA SER A 265 -26.81 5.41 -33.02
C SER A 265 -26.26 5.00 -31.65
N LYS A 266 -25.30 4.06 -31.64
CA LYS A 266 -24.71 3.47 -30.42
C LYS A 266 -23.54 4.27 -29.83
N GLN A 267 -23.32 5.50 -30.29
CA GLN A 267 -22.14 6.30 -29.95
C GLN A 267 -22.56 7.71 -29.54
N ASP A 268 -22.93 7.87 -28.27
CA ASP A 268 -23.02 9.20 -27.67
C ASP A 268 -21.61 9.78 -27.44
N PRO A 269 -21.45 11.11 -27.37
CA PRO A 269 -20.12 11.73 -27.29
C PRO A 269 -19.34 11.36 -26.03
N PHE A 270 -20.02 11.10 -24.91
CA PHE A 270 -19.37 10.78 -23.64
C PHE A 270 -18.82 9.35 -23.64
N SER A 271 -19.59 8.37 -24.13
CA SER A 271 -19.07 7.02 -24.41
C SER A 271 -17.92 7.03 -25.42
N ARG A 272 -17.96 7.90 -26.44
CA ARG A 272 -16.87 8.03 -27.42
C ARG A 272 -15.61 8.66 -26.82
N ALA A 273 -15.76 9.69 -25.98
CA ALA A 273 -14.67 10.29 -25.20
C ALA A 273 -14.02 9.24 -24.29
N GLU A 274 -14.81 8.44 -23.59
CA GLU A 274 -14.32 7.32 -22.78
C GLU A 274 -13.53 6.28 -23.58
N VAL A 275 -14.03 5.85 -24.74
CA VAL A 275 -13.33 4.88 -25.60
C VAL A 275 -11.99 5.45 -26.07
N TRP A 276 -11.95 6.72 -26.49
CA TRP A 276 -10.74 7.39 -26.95
C TRP A 276 -9.69 7.56 -25.84
N LEU A 277 -10.12 7.86 -24.61
CA LEU A 277 -9.21 7.91 -23.45
C LEU A 277 -8.71 6.54 -23.02
N ARG A 278 -9.55 5.49 -23.11
CA ARG A 278 -9.10 4.10 -22.93
C ARG A 278 -8.09 3.69 -24.01
N GLN A 279 -8.30 4.07 -25.27
CA GLN A 279 -7.30 3.89 -26.33
C GLN A 279 -5.98 4.62 -25.98
N ARG A 280 -6.02 5.84 -25.45
CA ARG A 280 -4.82 6.55 -24.93
C ARG A 280 -4.23 5.94 -23.65
N LYS A 281 -4.91 5.01 -22.99
CA LYS A 281 -4.41 4.23 -21.84
C LYS A 281 -3.84 2.87 -22.23
N ASP A 282 -4.36 2.27 -23.31
CA ASP A 282 -4.11 0.86 -23.65
C ASP A 282 -3.34 0.66 -24.98
N ALA A 283 -3.30 1.65 -25.90
CA ALA A 283 -2.72 1.49 -27.24
C ALA A 283 -1.19 1.35 -27.21
N LYS A 284 -0.66 0.30 -27.85
CA LYS A 284 0.78 0.01 -28.03
C LYS A 284 1.17 0.17 -29.50
N ILE A 285 2.46 0.38 -29.78
CA ILE A 285 2.96 0.40 -31.17
C ILE A 285 3.50 -0.99 -31.54
N ASP A 286 2.78 -1.68 -32.43
CA ASP A 286 3.24 -2.93 -33.04
C ASP A 286 4.31 -2.63 -34.10
N ALA A 287 5.58 -2.84 -33.75
CA ALA A 287 6.74 -2.49 -34.58
C ALA A 287 6.99 -3.41 -35.80
N HIS A 288 5.94 -4.04 -36.38
CA HIS A 288 6.14 -5.25 -37.20
C HIS A 288 5.20 -5.50 -38.41
N ASP A 289 4.84 -4.47 -39.19
CA ASP A 289 4.60 -4.63 -40.64
C ASP A 289 4.83 -3.28 -41.37
N SER A 290 5.80 -3.25 -42.30
CA SER A 290 6.14 -2.04 -43.08
C SER A 290 5.51 -2.03 -44.49
N SER A 291 4.53 -2.91 -44.75
CA SER A 291 3.90 -3.03 -46.07
C SER A 291 2.47 -2.45 -46.12
N ALA A 292 2.33 -1.33 -46.84
CA ALA A 292 1.06 -0.77 -47.33
C ALA A 292 -0.04 -0.45 -46.27
N ARG A 293 0.33 0.05 -45.09
CA ARG A 293 -0.60 0.68 -44.13
C ARG A 293 -0.25 2.17 -43.92
N SER A 294 -1.28 2.96 -43.60
CA SER A 294 -1.17 4.35 -43.11
C SER A 294 -0.23 4.36 -41.90
N LEU A 295 0.91 5.05 -41.99
CA LEU A 295 1.93 5.08 -40.93
C LEU A 295 1.52 5.95 -39.74
N LEU A 296 0.54 6.85 -39.96
CA LEU A 296 -0.17 7.57 -38.92
C LEU A 296 -1.64 7.10 -38.88
N THR A 297 -2.09 6.70 -37.70
CA THR A 297 -3.46 6.30 -37.35
C THR A 297 -3.84 6.83 -35.96
N GLU A 298 -5.14 6.86 -35.63
CA GLU A 298 -5.60 7.23 -34.28
C GLU A 298 -4.96 6.36 -33.18
N GLU A 299 -4.67 5.08 -33.47
CA GLU A 299 -4.01 4.15 -32.54
C GLU A 299 -2.54 4.52 -32.31
N THR A 300 -1.79 4.84 -33.38
CA THR A 300 -0.40 5.31 -33.23
C THR A 300 -0.33 6.67 -32.52
N ALA A 301 -1.27 7.58 -32.79
CA ALA A 301 -1.37 8.88 -32.11
C ALA A 301 -1.72 8.72 -30.63
N ALA A 302 -2.59 7.75 -30.29
CA ALA A 302 -2.89 7.39 -28.91
C ALA A 302 -1.67 6.81 -28.18
N ALA A 303 -0.90 5.92 -28.83
CA ALA A 303 0.30 5.34 -28.26
C ALA A 303 1.45 6.35 -28.07
N MET A 304 1.66 7.27 -29.03
CA MET A 304 2.59 8.39 -28.88
C MET A 304 2.24 9.27 -27.69
N ALA A 305 0.96 9.67 -27.59
CA ALA A 305 0.49 10.45 -26.45
C ALA A 305 0.65 9.70 -25.12
N ARG A 306 0.35 8.40 -25.06
CA ARG A 306 0.50 7.58 -23.86
C ARG A 306 1.94 7.50 -23.37
N ALA A 307 2.86 7.17 -24.26
CA ALA A 307 4.29 7.06 -23.93
C ALA A 307 4.90 8.41 -23.54
N TRP A 308 4.39 9.52 -24.08
CA TRP A 308 4.78 10.87 -23.65
C TRP A 308 4.20 11.24 -22.28
N LEU A 309 2.92 10.95 -22.02
CA LEU A 309 2.26 11.20 -20.72
C LEU A 309 2.89 10.42 -19.57
N ALA A 310 3.40 9.21 -19.85
CA ALA A 310 4.13 8.37 -18.88
C ALA A 310 5.46 9.00 -18.38
N LEU A 311 5.98 10.04 -19.04
CA LEU A 311 7.15 10.76 -18.57
C LEU A 311 6.83 11.65 -17.35
N PRO A 312 7.79 11.80 -16.41
CA PRO A 312 7.73 12.82 -15.36
C PRO A 312 7.52 14.24 -15.93
N HIS A 313 6.79 15.08 -15.20
CA HIS A 313 6.39 16.42 -15.65
C HIS A 313 7.58 17.28 -16.13
N HIS A 314 8.66 17.33 -15.35
CA HIS A 314 9.87 18.08 -15.68
C HIS A 314 10.58 17.61 -16.96
N ILE A 315 10.46 16.32 -17.30
CA ILE A 315 10.98 15.77 -18.56
C ILE A 315 10.09 16.19 -19.74
N ARG A 316 8.76 16.25 -19.55
CA ARG A 316 7.83 16.80 -20.54
C ARG A 316 8.05 18.29 -20.80
N GLU A 317 8.25 19.08 -19.75
CA GLU A 317 8.58 20.50 -19.85
C GLU A 317 9.90 20.74 -20.59
N GLN A 318 10.94 19.98 -20.25
CA GLN A 318 12.26 20.14 -20.87
C GLN A 318 12.31 19.66 -22.33
N GLY A 319 11.54 18.63 -22.68
CA GLY A 319 11.53 18.05 -24.03
C GLY A 319 10.48 18.65 -24.97
N TRP A 320 9.33 19.10 -24.45
CA TRP A 320 8.17 19.54 -25.22
C TRP A 320 7.52 20.79 -24.62
N PRO A 321 8.27 21.90 -24.45
CA PRO A 321 7.76 23.10 -23.77
C PRO A 321 6.50 23.67 -24.45
N GLY A 322 6.39 23.56 -25.79
CA GLY A 322 5.21 23.99 -26.55
C GLY A 322 3.90 23.23 -26.23
N PHE A 323 3.98 22.07 -25.56
CA PHE A 323 2.82 21.29 -25.09
C PHE A 323 2.46 21.55 -23.62
N VAL A 324 3.29 22.31 -22.88
CA VAL A 324 3.07 22.61 -21.45
C VAL A 324 2.87 24.12 -21.21
N ALA A 325 3.38 24.98 -22.09
CA ALA A 325 3.45 26.43 -21.89
C ALA A 325 2.09 27.16 -21.80
N GLU A 326 1.00 26.64 -22.38
CA GLU A 326 -0.33 27.30 -22.32
C GLU A 326 -0.95 27.36 -20.91
N ASN A 327 -0.34 26.71 -19.90
CA ASN A 327 -0.67 26.87 -18.47
C ASN A 327 0.35 27.72 -17.67
N SER A 328 1.44 28.21 -18.27
CA SER A 328 2.60 28.73 -17.53
C SER A 328 2.56 30.22 -17.15
N ASP A 329 1.58 30.99 -17.65
CA ASP A 329 1.55 32.46 -17.53
C ASP A 329 1.06 32.99 -16.16
N GLN A 330 1.36 32.26 -15.06
CA GLN A 330 1.03 32.73 -13.70
C GLN A 330 1.86 32.19 -12.52
N GLN A 331 3.15 31.86 -12.70
CA GLN A 331 4.08 31.78 -11.55
C GLN A 331 5.54 32.04 -11.91
N GLY A 332 6.06 33.20 -11.48
CA GLY A 332 7.46 33.58 -11.66
C GLY A 332 7.97 34.45 -10.51
N ARG A 333 8.89 33.87 -9.72
CA ARG A 333 9.38 34.26 -8.37
C ARG A 333 8.51 33.73 -7.23
N ASP A 334 9.07 33.22 -6.12
CA ASP A 334 10.48 33.09 -5.72
C ASP A 334 10.85 31.66 -5.30
N SER A 335 12.14 31.39 -5.14
CA SER A 335 12.67 30.09 -4.70
C SER A 335 12.66 29.95 -3.17
N GLU A 336 11.71 29.18 -2.64
CA GLU A 336 11.76 28.65 -1.27
C GLU A 336 11.53 27.12 -1.28
N ASP A 337 12.14 26.41 -0.33
CA ASP A 337 12.09 24.95 -0.25
C ASP A 337 10.66 24.43 -0.07
N ILE A 338 10.17 23.59 -0.99
CA ILE A 338 8.88 22.92 -0.84
C ILE A 338 8.99 21.83 0.24
N SER A 339 8.76 22.25 1.47
CA SER A 339 8.41 21.39 2.60
C SER A 339 7.06 20.70 2.31
N ILE A 340 7.10 19.56 1.63
CA ILE A 340 5.93 18.72 1.36
C ILE A 340 5.27 18.33 2.69
N ASP A 341 4.05 18.80 2.95
CA ASP A 341 3.24 18.31 4.07
C ASP A 341 2.85 16.84 3.81
N PRO A 342 3.27 15.88 4.64
CA PRO A 342 2.99 14.46 4.42
C PRO A 342 1.51 14.06 4.53
N ALA A 343 0.63 14.94 5.00
CA ALA A 343 -0.77 14.60 5.28
C ALA A 343 -1.57 14.18 4.03
N THR A 344 -1.22 14.69 2.84
CA THR A 344 -2.10 14.69 1.67
C THR A 344 -1.95 13.48 0.72
N PHE A 345 -0.90 12.66 0.87
CA PHE A 345 -0.49 11.70 -0.19
C PHE A 345 -0.91 10.23 0.02
N LEU A 346 -1.65 9.88 1.08
CA LEU A 346 -1.71 8.48 1.55
C LEU A 346 -3.08 7.79 1.43
N LEU A 347 -3.16 6.89 0.43
CA LEU A 347 -4.17 5.83 0.20
C LEU A 347 -5.64 6.27 0.02
N GLN A 348 -6.03 6.57 -1.22
CA GLN A 348 -7.41 6.40 -1.65
C GLN A 348 -7.71 4.92 -1.93
N VAL A 349 -8.22 4.20 -0.91
CA VAL A 349 -9.05 3.00 -1.14
C VAL A 349 -10.49 3.49 -1.27
N PRO A 350 -11.22 3.20 -2.38
CA PRO A 350 -12.58 3.70 -2.56
C PRO A 350 -13.50 3.31 -1.39
N GLY A 351 -14.09 4.31 -0.75
CA GLY A 351 -15.18 4.13 0.21
C GLY A 351 -14.90 4.45 1.69
N ARG A 352 -13.63 4.53 2.16
CA ARG A 352 -13.34 4.96 3.55
C ARG A 352 -12.09 5.81 3.72
N ASN A 353 -12.29 7.10 4.00
CA ASN A 353 -11.29 8.00 4.52
C ASN A 353 -10.94 7.59 5.97
N TRP A 354 -9.78 6.97 6.20
CA TRP A 354 -9.27 6.64 7.54
C TRP A 354 -8.69 7.87 8.27
N ILE A 355 -9.50 8.94 8.37
CA ILE A 355 -9.18 10.12 9.18
C ILE A 355 -9.23 9.69 10.66
N PRO A 356 -8.13 9.84 11.43
CA PRO A 356 -7.96 9.06 12.65
C PRO A 356 -8.77 9.63 13.81
N ALA A 357 -9.76 8.85 14.27
CA ALA A 357 -10.81 9.26 15.21
C ALA A 357 -10.38 9.40 16.70
N TRP A 358 -9.10 9.66 16.98
CA TRP A 358 -8.53 9.70 18.33
C TRP A 358 -9.04 10.85 19.21
N ALA A 359 -9.73 11.85 18.67
CA ALA A 359 -10.14 13.08 19.38
C ALA A 359 -11.06 12.86 20.60
N LYS A 360 -11.64 11.67 20.76
CA LYS A 360 -12.53 11.27 21.87
C LYS A 360 -12.02 10.05 22.66
N LEU A 361 -10.85 9.51 22.32
CA LEU A 361 -10.13 8.56 23.18
C LEU A 361 -9.50 9.32 24.38
N PRO A 362 -8.76 8.69 25.31
CA PRO A 362 -8.13 9.41 26.42
C PRO A 362 -7.26 10.60 25.95
N PRO A 363 -7.01 11.61 26.80
CA PRO A 363 -6.14 12.72 26.42
C PRO A 363 -4.74 12.22 25.99
N LYS A 364 -4.18 12.82 24.93
CA LYS A 364 -2.82 12.54 24.46
C LYS A 364 -1.78 13.08 25.44
N ALA A 365 -1.54 12.34 26.52
CA ALA A 365 -0.37 12.53 27.36
C ALA A 365 0.92 12.20 26.59
N SER A 366 2.06 12.74 27.04
CA SER A 366 3.37 12.27 26.58
C SER A 366 3.48 10.76 26.84
N PRO A 367 3.89 9.94 25.87
CA PRO A 367 3.95 8.50 26.04
C PRO A 367 5.03 8.13 27.07
N THR A 368 4.74 7.08 27.86
CA THR A 368 5.63 6.58 28.93
C THR A 368 6.90 5.92 28.40
N PHE A 369 6.85 5.48 27.14
CA PHE A 369 7.89 4.80 26.39
C PHE A 369 7.93 5.41 24.98
N ASP A 370 9.10 5.44 24.35
CA ASP A 370 9.17 5.82 22.95
C ASP A 370 8.67 4.66 22.07
N PHE A 371 7.45 4.81 21.55
CA PHE A 371 6.83 3.81 20.68
C PHE A 371 7.42 3.82 19.26
N ALA A 372 8.13 4.87 18.84
CA ALA A 372 8.81 4.93 17.55
C ALA A 372 10.15 4.18 17.61
N GLU A 373 10.96 4.40 18.67
CA GLU A 373 12.15 3.58 18.97
C GLU A 373 11.78 2.09 19.05
N ALA A 374 10.73 1.75 19.80
CA ALA A 374 10.29 0.37 19.97
C ALA A 374 9.85 -0.27 18.64
N LEU A 375 9.20 0.50 17.76
CA LEU A 375 8.72 0.02 16.46
C LEU A 375 9.88 -0.18 15.48
N HIS A 376 10.80 0.78 15.42
CA HIS A 376 12.06 0.67 14.67
C HIS A 376 12.86 -0.59 15.09
N LYS A 377 13.01 -0.84 16.39
CA LYS A 377 13.72 -2.03 16.90
C LYS A 377 13.01 -3.35 16.60
N ALA A 378 11.68 -3.34 16.46
CA ALA A 378 10.93 -4.50 16.00
C ALA A 378 11.12 -4.77 14.49
N PHE A 379 11.28 -3.73 13.66
CA PHE A 379 11.67 -3.91 12.25
C PHE A 379 13.12 -4.42 12.10
N ILE A 380 14.07 -3.91 12.91
CA ILE A 380 15.43 -4.47 12.96
C ILE A 380 15.40 -5.98 13.24
N TYR A 381 14.51 -6.47 14.11
CA TYR A 381 14.40 -7.92 14.33
C TYR A 381 14.03 -8.69 13.05
N LEU A 382 13.05 -8.22 12.27
CA LEU A 382 12.71 -8.84 10.99
C LEU A 382 13.91 -8.78 10.03
N ARG A 383 14.59 -7.63 9.95
CA ARG A 383 15.82 -7.45 9.15
C ARG A 383 16.90 -8.50 9.50
N ILE A 384 17.10 -8.85 10.79
CA ILE A 384 18.05 -9.90 11.18
C ILE A 384 17.58 -11.35 10.94
N GLN A 385 16.29 -11.57 10.68
CA GLN A 385 15.75 -12.88 10.30
C GLN A 385 15.77 -13.12 8.78
N ARG A 386 16.07 -12.12 7.94
CA ARG A 386 16.13 -12.28 6.47
C ARG A 386 17.13 -13.38 6.04
N SER A 387 16.69 -14.24 5.14
CA SER A 387 17.47 -15.26 4.44
C SER A 387 17.61 -14.85 2.96
N GLY A 388 18.69 -15.24 2.29
CA GLY A 388 18.94 -14.95 0.88
C GLY A 388 20.19 -14.10 0.65
N ASN A 389 20.26 -13.42 -0.50
CA ASN A 389 21.25 -12.38 -0.77
C ASN A 389 20.81 -11.08 -0.07
N ILE A 390 21.45 -10.73 1.04
CA ILE A 390 21.12 -9.55 1.86
C ILE A 390 22.23 -8.49 1.83
N THR A 391 23.22 -8.64 0.96
CA THR A 391 24.38 -7.73 0.85
C THR A 391 24.20 -6.61 -0.17
N ALA A 392 23.04 -6.53 -0.84
CA ALA A 392 22.70 -5.45 -1.76
C ALA A 392 21.20 -5.05 -1.68
N PRO A 393 20.85 -3.75 -1.76
CA PRO A 393 21.59 -2.60 -1.23
C PRO A 393 21.40 -2.43 0.30
N ASP A 394 20.45 -3.16 0.90
CA ASP A 394 19.99 -3.07 2.30
C ASP A 394 21.00 -3.57 3.37
N HIS A 395 22.33 -3.43 3.16
CA HIS A 395 23.34 -3.97 4.10
C HIS A 395 23.56 -3.09 5.35
N HIS A 396 22.48 -2.97 6.13
CA HIS A 396 22.43 -2.21 7.37
C HIS A 396 23.03 -2.99 8.56
N ILE A 397 22.73 -4.31 8.64
CA ILE A 397 23.11 -5.18 9.77
C ILE A 397 24.53 -5.72 9.60
N ALA A 398 25.49 -5.05 10.24
CA ALA A 398 26.93 -5.28 10.14
C ALA A 398 27.45 -6.71 10.46
N TRP A 399 26.63 -7.57 11.07
CA TRP A 399 26.98 -8.92 11.51
C TRP A 399 26.15 -10.04 10.86
N ARG A 400 25.23 -9.69 9.95
CA ARG A 400 24.52 -10.63 9.07
C ARG A 400 25.14 -10.57 7.67
N SER A 401 25.11 -11.68 6.95
CA SER A 401 25.48 -11.76 5.54
C SER A 401 24.61 -12.79 4.81
N ASP A 402 24.91 -13.00 3.53
CA ASP A 402 24.18 -13.91 2.66
C ASP A 402 24.11 -15.34 3.22
N SER A 403 22.91 -15.92 3.19
CA SER A 403 22.65 -17.28 3.64
C SER A 403 21.62 -17.95 2.75
N CYS A 404 21.61 -19.29 2.68
CA CYS A 404 20.65 -20.02 1.85
C CYS A 404 20.71 -19.70 0.33
N LEU A 405 21.83 -19.17 -0.21
CA LEU A 405 21.93 -18.81 -1.65
C LEU A 405 21.70 -19.98 -2.63
N ALA A 406 21.89 -21.22 -2.17
CA ALA A 406 21.62 -22.44 -2.94
C ALA A 406 20.25 -23.08 -2.62
N CYS A 407 19.40 -22.42 -1.83
CA CYS A 407 18.10 -22.94 -1.41
C CYS A 407 17.08 -22.81 -2.54
N LYS A 408 16.76 -23.94 -3.16
CA LYS A 408 15.81 -24.03 -4.27
C LYS A 408 14.83 -25.19 -4.08
N GLY A 409 13.64 -25.06 -4.64
CA GLY A 409 12.66 -26.14 -4.68
C GLY A 409 12.95 -27.15 -5.80
N PRO A 410 12.54 -28.42 -5.67
CA PRO A 410 12.68 -29.43 -6.73
C PRO A 410 11.92 -29.14 -8.03
N MET A 411 11.03 -28.13 -8.10
CA MET A 411 10.39 -27.71 -9.35
C MET A 411 11.04 -26.45 -9.95
N GLY A 412 12.16 -25.98 -9.39
CA GLY A 412 12.98 -24.87 -9.89
C GLY A 412 12.84 -23.55 -9.13
N GLU A 413 12.03 -23.52 -8.06
CA GLU A 413 11.71 -22.34 -7.27
C GLU A 413 12.95 -21.74 -6.59
N ASP A 414 13.06 -20.41 -6.54
CA ASP A 414 14.08 -19.73 -5.73
C ASP A 414 13.58 -19.49 -4.31
N LEU A 415 14.03 -20.35 -3.39
CA LEU A 415 13.64 -20.33 -1.98
C LEU A 415 14.75 -19.73 -1.10
N SER A 416 15.66 -18.93 -1.69
CA SER A 416 16.73 -18.27 -0.95
C SER A 416 16.23 -17.15 -0.04
N GLY A 417 15.27 -16.33 -0.52
CA GLY A 417 14.67 -15.17 0.17
C GLY A 417 13.82 -15.47 1.41
N GLY A 418 13.02 -14.50 1.86
CA GLY A 418 12.10 -14.67 3.00
C GLY A 418 12.80 -14.65 4.36
N TYR A 419 12.11 -15.10 5.41
CA TYR A 419 12.59 -15.06 6.79
C TYR A 419 12.92 -16.46 7.35
N TYR A 420 13.70 -16.46 8.42
CA TYR A 420 13.84 -17.60 9.32
C TYR A 420 12.80 -17.50 10.45
N GLU A 421 12.11 -18.59 10.74
CA GLU A 421 10.91 -18.60 11.60
C GLU A 421 11.18 -18.18 13.06
N ALA A 422 12.29 -18.60 13.68
CA ALA A 422 12.59 -18.28 15.08
C ALA A 422 14.08 -18.08 15.37
N GLY A 423 14.39 -17.73 16.62
CA GLY A 423 15.76 -17.71 17.11
C GLY A 423 16.38 -19.11 17.23
N GLY A 424 15.58 -20.12 17.53
CA GLY A 424 16.00 -21.54 17.59
C GLY A 424 15.97 -22.28 16.25
N SER A 425 15.66 -21.61 15.13
CA SER A 425 15.20 -22.24 13.90
C SER A 425 15.66 -21.49 12.65
N PHE A 426 16.32 -22.17 11.71
CA PHE A 426 16.51 -21.67 10.34
C PHE A 426 15.58 -22.37 9.34
N LEU A 427 14.46 -22.91 9.83
CA LEU A 427 13.36 -23.37 8.98
C LEU A 427 12.61 -22.18 8.41
N LYS A 428 11.99 -22.40 7.24
CA LYS A 428 10.99 -21.48 6.67
C LYS A 428 9.68 -22.26 6.57
N VAL A 429 8.68 -21.89 7.36
CA VAL A 429 7.47 -22.69 7.55
C VAL A 429 6.27 -21.86 7.07
N GLY A 430 5.55 -22.33 6.04
CA GLY A 430 4.68 -21.47 5.23
C GLY A 430 3.63 -20.68 6.02
N LEU A 431 3.04 -21.29 7.06
CA LEU A 431 2.01 -20.64 7.87
C LEU A 431 2.54 -19.53 8.80
N PRO A 432 3.52 -19.76 9.71
CA PRO A 432 4.10 -18.69 10.51
C PRO A 432 5.07 -17.78 9.73
N GLU A 433 5.40 -18.08 8.47
CA GLU A 433 6.04 -17.14 7.53
C GLU A 433 5.01 -16.16 6.94
N ALA A 434 3.89 -16.67 6.43
CA ALA A 434 2.86 -15.84 5.80
C ALA A 434 2.12 -14.93 6.78
N PHE A 435 1.83 -15.41 8.00
CA PHE A 435 1.07 -14.64 8.99
C PHE A 435 1.74 -13.30 9.37
N PRO A 436 3.05 -13.21 9.65
CA PRO A 436 3.78 -11.95 9.76
C PRO A 436 3.63 -11.03 8.54
N VAL A 437 3.62 -11.57 7.32
CA VAL A 437 3.43 -10.79 6.09
C VAL A 437 2.01 -10.19 6.04
N THR A 438 0.98 -10.98 6.37
CA THR A 438 -0.40 -10.48 6.56
C THR A 438 -0.46 -9.35 7.60
N GLN A 439 0.25 -9.48 8.73
CA GLN A 439 0.28 -8.49 9.79
C GLN A 439 1.09 -7.22 9.44
N LEU A 440 2.19 -7.34 8.71
CA LEU A 440 2.97 -6.22 8.17
C LEU A 440 2.15 -5.42 7.15
N ALA A 441 1.47 -6.12 6.24
CA ALA A 441 0.56 -5.52 5.29
C ALA A 441 -0.58 -4.78 6.00
N TRP A 442 -1.24 -5.41 6.99
CA TRP A 442 -2.29 -4.75 7.78
C TRP A 442 -1.76 -3.51 8.52
N THR A 443 -0.53 -3.57 9.05
CA THR A 443 0.14 -2.41 9.68
C THR A 443 0.31 -1.26 8.69
N ILE A 444 0.78 -1.52 7.47
CA ILE A 444 0.99 -0.49 6.44
C ILE A 444 -0.35 0.05 5.91
N VAL A 445 -1.30 -0.81 5.57
CA VAL A 445 -2.63 -0.42 5.06
C VAL A 445 -3.40 0.43 6.08
N ARG A 446 -3.30 0.11 7.37
CA ARG A 446 -4.03 0.84 8.43
C ARG A 446 -3.32 2.11 8.89
N HIS A 447 -1.98 2.11 8.95
CA HIS A 447 -1.20 3.13 9.64
C HIS A 447 -0.08 3.77 8.79
N ARG A 448 -0.22 3.78 7.45
CA ARG A 448 0.76 4.37 6.51
C ARG A 448 1.26 5.75 6.92
N THR A 449 0.36 6.67 7.27
CA THR A 449 0.69 8.05 7.70
C THR A 449 1.44 8.09 9.02
N ALA A 450 1.17 7.15 9.93
CA ALA A 450 1.90 7.04 11.19
C ALA A 450 3.32 6.53 10.97
N LEU A 451 3.50 5.52 10.10
CA LEU A 451 4.80 4.98 9.70
C LEU A 451 5.66 6.04 8.98
N TYR A 452 5.06 6.78 8.04
CA TYR A 452 5.74 7.88 7.35
C TYR A 452 6.26 8.92 8.35
N ARG A 453 5.40 9.39 9.26
CA ARG A 453 5.74 10.46 10.22
C ARG A 453 6.89 10.08 11.17
N VAL A 454 7.13 8.79 11.40
CA VAL A 454 8.28 8.29 12.17
C VAL A 454 9.41 7.70 11.31
N GLY A 455 9.41 7.94 9.99
CA GLY A 455 10.49 7.51 9.10
C GLY A 455 10.62 5.99 8.91
N LEU A 456 9.54 5.23 9.14
CA LEU A 456 9.53 3.75 9.06
C LEU A 456 8.66 3.20 7.93
N LEU A 457 8.12 4.04 7.04
CA LEU A 457 7.30 3.54 5.92
C LEU A 457 8.12 2.68 4.95
N ASP A 458 9.32 3.13 4.57
CA ASP A 458 10.14 2.45 3.57
C ASP A 458 10.75 1.16 4.12
N GLU A 459 11.16 1.14 5.39
CA GLU A 459 11.56 -0.10 6.09
C GLU A 459 10.39 -1.08 6.19
N ALA A 460 9.17 -0.59 6.48
CA ALA A 460 7.99 -1.45 6.52
C ALA A 460 7.65 -2.02 5.13
N LEU A 461 7.75 -1.23 4.07
CA LEU A 461 7.55 -1.67 2.69
C LEU A 461 8.64 -2.65 2.23
N SER A 462 9.92 -2.41 2.57
CA SER A 462 11.03 -3.34 2.30
C SER A 462 10.85 -4.66 3.05
N ALA A 463 10.51 -4.62 4.35
CA ALA A 463 10.20 -5.80 5.15
C ALA A 463 8.98 -6.56 4.64
N LEU A 464 7.94 -5.87 4.17
CA LEU A 464 6.79 -6.50 3.54
C LEU A 464 7.20 -7.19 2.23
N LYS A 465 7.90 -6.47 1.34
CA LYS A 465 8.30 -6.99 0.02
C LYS A 465 9.16 -8.24 0.13
N TRP A 466 10.07 -8.25 1.11
CA TRP A 466 10.93 -9.40 1.38
C TRP A 466 10.16 -10.69 1.67
N GLY A 467 9.03 -10.58 2.38
CA GLY A 467 8.14 -11.68 2.66
C GLY A 467 7.26 -12.02 1.46
N SER A 468 6.66 -11.03 0.80
CA SER A 468 5.77 -11.29 -0.34
C SER A 468 6.50 -11.80 -1.58
N ASP A 469 7.75 -11.41 -1.84
CA ASP A 469 8.61 -12.01 -2.88
C ASP A 469 8.89 -13.49 -2.61
N TYR A 470 9.17 -13.86 -1.36
CA TYR A 470 9.35 -15.26 -0.99
C TYR A 470 8.05 -16.07 -1.12
N LEU A 471 6.91 -15.52 -0.70
CA LEU A 471 5.60 -16.16 -0.87
C LEU A 471 5.20 -16.30 -2.35
N LEU A 472 5.55 -15.33 -3.21
CA LEU A 472 5.40 -15.46 -4.67
C LEU A 472 6.24 -16.62 -5.22
N ASN A 473 7.53 -16.68 -4.86
CA ASN A 473 8.43 -17.77 -5.28
C ASN A 473 8.01 -19.16 -4.75
N CYS A 474 7.35 -19.20 -3.59
CA CYS A 474 6.80 -20.42 -3.00
C CYS A 474 5.55 -20.94 -3.74
N HIS A 475 4.93 -20.18 -4.65
CA HIS A 475 3.71 -20.56 -5.36
C HIS A 475 3.98 -20.97 -6.81
N ASN A 476 3.69 -22.24 -7.13
CA ASN A 476 3.73 -22.75 -8.50
C ASN A 476 2.31 -22.94 -9.04
N ALA A 477 1.77 -21.89 -9.65
CA ALA A 477 0.43 -21.86 -10.23
C ALA A 477 0.19 -22.93 -11.32
N SER A 478 1.23 -23.32 -12.07
CA SER A 478 1.10 -24.36 -13.11
C SER A 478 1.04 -25.78 -12.54
N ALA A 479 1.57 -26.00 -11.33
CA ALA A 479 1.50 -27.26 -10.62
C ALA A 479 0.34 -27.32 -9.60
N ASN A 480 -0.33 -26.20 -9.33
CA ASN A 480 -1.26 -26.01 -8.20
C ASN A 480 -0.60 -26.39 -6.86
N THR A 481 0.63 -25.94 -6.61
CA THR A 481 1.38 -26.24 -5.37
C THR A 481 1.93 -25.00 -4.70
N PHE A 482 2.07 -25.09 -3.37
CA PHE A 482 2.72 -24.07 -2.54
C PHE A 482 3.69 -24.70 -1.53
N VAL A 483 4.82 -24.06 -1.25
CA VAL A 483 5.81 -24.56 -0.28
C VAL A 483 5.29 -24.44 1.16
N ALA A 484 5.04 -25.58 1.79
CA ALA A 484 4.57 -25.65 3.18
C ALA A 484 5.72 -25.63 4.21
N LEU A 485 6.88 -26.18 3.86
CA LEU A 485 8.07 -26.20 4.72
C LEU A 485 9.35 -26.28 3.88
N MET A 486 10.36 -25.48 4.26
CA MET A 486 11.75 -25.66 3.85
C MET A 486 12.65 -25.94 5.07
N GLY A 487 13.42 -27.02 4.99
CA GLY A 487 14.37 -27.47 6.01
C GLY A 487 13.95 -28.77 6.71
N ASP A 488 14.93 -29.51 7.22
CA ASP A 488 14.71 -30.65 8.12
C ASP A 488 14.91 -30.20 9.56
N SER A 489 13.87 -30.30 10.39
CA SER A 489 13.91 -29.85 11.78
C SER A 489 14.91 -30.62 12.65
N LYS A 490 15.18 -31.90 12.36
CA LYS A 490 16.15 -32.71 13.13
C LYS A 490 17.60 -32.37 12.76
N ALA A 491 17.84 -31.84 11.57
CA ALA A 491 19.12 -31.29 11.15
C ALA A 491 19.31 -29.87 11.69
N ASP A 492 18.31 -29.01 11.53
CA ASP A 492 18.33 -27.63 12.01
C ASP A 492 18.53 -27.56 13.53
N PHE A 493 17.79 -28.37 14.28
CA PHE A 493 17.89 -28.50 15.74
C PHE A 493 19.13 -29.31 16.21
N LYS A 494 20.05 -29.67 15.32
CA LYS A 494 21.42 -30.12 15.66
C LYS A 494 22.49 -29.09 15.28
N TYR A 495 22.11 -28.03 14.58
CA TYR A 495 22.97 -26.93 14.21
C TYR A 495 22.75 -25.73 15.13
N TYR A 496 23.79 -25.30 15.82
CA TYR A 496 23.79 -24.08 16.63
C TYR A 496 24.97 -23.21 16.21
N GLY A 497 24.71 -22.33 15.24
CA GLY A 497 25.71 -21.51 14.56
C GLY A 497 25.03 -20.44 13.69
N PRO A 498 25.80 -19.53 13.06
CA PRO A 498 25.27 -18.50 12.17
C PRO A 498 24.67 -19.10 10.88
N PRO A 499 23.56 -18.55 10.34
CA PRO A 499 22.90 -19.11 9.15
C PRO A 499 23.80 -19.12 7.91
N GLU A 500 24.74 -18.17 7.80
CA GLU A 500 25.75 -18.05 6.74
C GLU A 500 26.67 -19.28 6.62
N LEU A 501 26.74 -20.12 7.65
CA LEU A 501 27.56 -21.33 7.68
C LEU A 501 26.73 -22.62 7.78
N TYR A 502 25.40 -22.54 7.70
CA TYR A 502 24.50 -23.69 7.87
C TYR A 502 24.80 -24.79 6.85
N GLU A 503 24.75 -24.46 5.56
CA GLU A 503 24.90 -25.43 4.47
C GLU A 503 26.28 -26.11 4.51
N ARG A 504 27.31 -25.39 4.98
CA ARG A 504 28.68 -25.90 5.16
C ARG A 504 28.80 -26.95 6.28
N TYR A 505 28.08 -26.80 7.39
CA TYR A 505 28.19 -27.68 8.55
C TYR A 505 27.13 -28.77 8.62
N VAL A 506 25.94 -28.53 8.05
CA VAL A 506 24.87 -29.53 7.93
C VAL A 506 25.11 -30.42 6.72
N GLY A 507 25.70 -29.90 5.64
CA GLY A 507 26.22 -30.68 4.50
C GLY A 507 25.17 -31.32 3.59
N SER A 508 23.87 -31.19 3.91
CA SER A 508 22.75 -31.67 3.12
C SER A 508 21.95 -30.52 2.54
N VAL A 509 21.43 -30.69 1.32
CA VAL A 509 20.38 -29.82 0.76
C VAL A 509 19.19 -29.80 1.72
N ARG A 510 18.62 -28.63 1.98
CA ARG A 510 17.40 -28.47 2.78
C ARG A 510 16.22 -29.12 2.03
N PRO A 511 15.50 -30.09 2.60
CA PRO A 511 14.32 -30.64 1.94
C PRO A 511 13.21 -29.59 1.85
N VAL A 512 12.31 -29.77 0.89
CA VAL A 512 11.15 -28.91 0.65
C VAL A 512 9.90 -29.79 0.61
N SER A 513 8.87 -29.40 1.36
CA SER A 513 7.56 -30.06 1.41
C SER A 513 6.48 -29.11 0.90
N TYR A 514 5.49 -29.64 0.19
CA TYR A 514 4.46 -28.88 -0.50
C TYR A 514 3.07 -29.18 0.03
N THR A 515 2.19 -28.19 -0.07
CA THR A 515 0.72 -28.37 -0.11
C THR A 515 0.26 -28.32 -1.57
N GLY A 516 -0.79 -29.10 -1.90
CA GLY A 516 -1.31 -29.25 -3.25
C GLY A 516 -2.48 -30.24 -3.33
N PRO A 517 -3.07 -30.48 -4.51
CA PRO A 517 -4.20 -31.40 -4.71
C PRO A 517 -4.04 -32.82 -4.13
N THR A 518 -2.81 -33.32 -4.03
CA THR A 518 -2.47 -34.65 -3.50
C THR A 518 -2.05 -34.65 -2.01
N ALA A 519 -1.84 -33.47 -1.43
CA ALA A 519 -1.45 -33.26 -0.04
C ALA A 519 -2.00 -31.90 0.45
N PRO A 520 -3.33 -31.75 0.59
CA PRO A 520 -3.95 -30.46 0.86
C PRO A 520 -3.70 -30.00 2.29
N ALA A 521 -3.21 -28.77 2.42
CA ALA A 521 -3.18 -28.00 3.66
C ALA A 521 -3.73 -26.58 3.40
N SER A 522 -5.04 -26.43 3.56
CA SER A 522 -5.78 -25.22 3.19
C SER A 522 -5.26 -24.01 3.95
N GLU A 523 -5.13 -24.07 5.28
CA GLU A 523 -4.65 -22.94 6.10
C GLU A 523 -3.28 -22.38 5.67
N VAL A 524 -2.41 -23.19 5.06
CA VAL A 524 -1.09 -22.77 4.59
C VAL A 524 -1.19 -21.95 3.30
N SER A 525 -1.86 -22.49 2.28
CA SER A 525 -2.14 -21.76 1.03
C SER A 525 -3.04 -20.54 1.29
N ALA A 526 -3.95 -20.66 2.25
CA ALA A 526 -4.87 -19.63 2.70
C ALA A 526 -4.16 -18.44 3.35
N GLU A 527 -3.27 -18.66 4.32
CA GLU A 527 -2.51 -17.56 4.93
C GLU A 527 -1.57 -16.90 3.89
N ALA A 528 -0.99 -17.67 2.98
CA ALA A 528 -0.24 -17.11 1.85
C ALA A 528 -1.11 -16.25 0.94
N ALA A 529 -2.33 -16.70 0.59
CA ALA A 529 -3.31 -15.90 -0.16
C ALA A 529 -3.69 -14.61 0.59
N ALA A 530 -3.94 -14.70 1.91
CA ALA A 530 -4.24 -13.55 2.76
C ALA A 530 -3.08 -12.56 2.83
N ALA A 531 -1.84 -13.05 2.95
CA ALA A 531 -0.62 -12.26 2.98
C ALA A 531 -0.39 -11.50 1.66
N LEU A 532 -0.49 -12.18 0.51
CA LEU A 532 -0.34 -11.55 -0.80
C LEU A 532 -1.47 -10.55 -1.10
N ALA A 533 -2.72 -10.87 -0.76
CA ALA A 533 -3.86 -9.96 -0.92
C ALA A 533 -3.79 -8.74 0.02
N ALA A 534 -3.33 -8.90 1.25
CA ALA A 534 -3.07 -7.78 2.14
C ALA A 534 -1.89 -6.93 1.61
N ALA A 535 -0.84 -7.57 1.10
CA ALA A 535 0.34 -6.90 0.57
C ALA A 535 0.02 -6.08 -0.69
N SER A 536 -0.87 -6.54 -1.56
CA SER A 536 -1.27 -5.77 -2.75
C SER A 536 -1.90 -4.43 -2.36
N LEU A 537 -2.75 -4.39 -1.33
CA LEU A 537 -3.31 -3.16 -0.77
C LEU A 537 -2.23 -2.21 -0.22
N ALA A 538 -1.14 -2.74 0.33
CA ALA A 538 -0.02 -1.94 0.81
C ALA A 538 0.85 -1.38 -0.35
N PHE A 539 0.97 -2.11 -1.47
CA PHE A 539 1.76 -1.69 -2.62
C PHE A 539 0.98 -0.92 -3.69
N ASN A 540 -0.36 -0.99 -3.75
CA ASN A 540 -1.19 -0.44 -4.83
C ASN A 540 -0.93 1.03 -5.18
N ALA A 541 -0.50 1.86 -4.22
CA ALA A 541 -0.20 3.27 -4.42
C ALA A 541 1.29 3.58 -4.75
N THR A 542 2.15 2.57 -4.83
CA THR A 542 3.61 2.72 -5.06
C THR A 542 4.15 1.75 -6.11
N ASP A 543 3.55 0.57 -6.27
CA ASP A 543 3.83 -0.40 -7.32
C ASP A 543 2.53 -1.16 -7.66
N PRO A 544 1.69 -0.59 -8.56
CA PRO A 544 0.41 -1.22 -8.93
C PRO A 544 0.60 -2.48 -9.80
N MET A 545 1.74 -2.65 -10.47
CA MET A 545 2.01 -3.86 -11.26
C MET A 545 2.34 -5.04 -10.34
N TYR A 546 3.19 -4.83 -9.34
CA TYR A 546 3.44 -5.82 -8.29
C TYR A 546 2.16 -6.09 -7.49
N ALA A 547 1.37 -5.08 -7.15
CA ALA A 547 0.07 -5.27 -6.50
C ALA A 547 -0.89 -6.16 -7.33
N ALA A 548 -0.97 -5.96 -8.65
CA ALA A 548 -1.77 -6.82 -9.53
C ALA A 548 -1.26 -8.28 -9.56
N ASN A 549 0.06 -8.48 -9.62
CA ASN A 549 0.68 -9.82 -9.57
C ASN A 549 0.42 -10.53 -8.22
N LEU A 550 0.52 -9.78 -7.11
CA LEU A 550 0.18 -10.26 -5.77
C LEU A 550 -1.29 -10.71 -5.69
N VAL A 551 -2.24 -9.94 -6.26
CA VAL A 551 -3.65 -10.34 -6.35
C VAL A 551 -3.83 -11.61 -7.17
N GLN A 552 -3.16 -11.73 -8.32
CA GLN A 552 -3.25 -12.92 -9.17
C GLN A 552 -2.82 -14.19 -8.43
N HIS A 553 -1.64 -14.17 -7.78
CA HIS A 553 -1.17 -15.31 -6.98
C HIS A 553 -2.06 -15.55 -5.75
N ALA A 554 -2.59 -14.50 -5.12
CA ALA A 554 -3.50 -14.64 -3.98
C ALA A 554 -4.80 -15.40 -4.35
N SER A 555 -5.46 -15.03 -5.45
CA SER A 555 -6.67 -15.70 -5.91
C SER A 555 -6.41 -17.18 -6.24
N GLN A 556 -5.30 -17.48 -6.93
CA GLN A 556 -4.90 -18.85 -7.25
C GLN A 556 -4.62 -19.71 -6.00
N LEU A 557 -3.96 -19.14 -4.99
CA LEU A 557 -3.71 -19.80 -3.70
C LEU A 557 -5.00 -20.02 -2.88
N PHE A 558 -6.00 -19.15 -3.05
CA PHE A 558 -7.31 -19.31 -2.45
C PHE A 558 -8.16 -20.38 -3.15
N ASP A 559 -8.14 -20.42 -4.48
CA ASP A 559 -8.75 -21.51 -5.25
C ASP A 559 -8.13 -22.85 -4.86
N LEU A 560 -6.80 -22.90 -4.71
CA LEU A 560 -6.08 -24.07 -4.18
C LEU A 560 -6.56 -24.47 -2.77
N ALA A 561 -6.69 -23.51 -1.85
CA ALA A 561 -7.15 -23.77 -0.48
C ALA A 561 -8.63 -24.24 -0.43
N SER A 562 -9.47 -23.73 -1.34
CA SER A 562 -10.93 -23.92 -1.33
C SER A 562 -11.38 -25.16 -2.11
N LEU A 563 -10.74 -25.46 -3.25
CA LEU A 563 -11.03 -26.63 -4.08
C LEU A 563 -10.48 -27.93 -3.49
N TYR A 564 -9.41 -27.83 -2.69
CA TYR A 564 -8.75 -28.96 -2.05
C TYR A 564 -8.75 -28.78 -0.52
N PRO A 565 -9.92 -28.89 0.15
CA PRO A 565 -10.02 -28.74 1.59
C PRO A 565 -9.20 -29.82 2.31
N GLY A 566 -8.24 -29.39 3.12
CA GLY A 566 -7.37 -30.23 3.93
C GLY A 566 -6.56 -29.39 4.89
N SER A 567 -5.64 -30.00 5.63
CA SER A 567 -4.83 -29.29 6.62
C SER A 567 -3.58 -30.06 6.99
N PHE A 568 -2.51 -29.35 7.37
CA PHE A 568 -1.35 -29.98 8.01
C PHE A 568 -1.67 -30.47 9.44
N MET A 569 -2.79 -30.04 10.03
CA MET A 569 -3.30 -30.52 11.33
C MET A 569 -4.80 -30.92 11.30
N THR A 570 -5.75 -30.01 10.99
CA THR A 570 -7.13 -30.37 10.52
C THR A 570 -8.05 -29.23 9.97
N SER A 571 -7.75 -27.91 10.09
CA SER A 571 -8.64 -26.75 9.74
C SER A 571 -7.88 -25.39 9.91
N LYS A 572 -8.16 -24.15 9.43
CA LYS A 572 -8.93 -23.37 8.37
C LYS A 572 -8.54 -21.85 8.59
N ASP A 573 -8.85 -20.75 7.86
CA ASP A 573 -9.26 -20.37 6.47
C ASP A 573 -9.04 -18.82 6.28
N PRO A 574 -9.07 -18.22 5.05
CA PRO A 574 -8.51 -16.85 4.80
C PRO A 574 -9.41 -15.72 4.24
N ALA A 575 -10.62 -16.01 3.75
CA ALA A 575 -11.23 -15.30 2.61
C ALA A 575 -11.35 -13.75 2.65
N VAL A 576 -11.36 -13.13 3.83
CA VAL A 576 -11.61 -11.69 4.03
C VAL A 576 -10.61 -10.78 3.29
N TRP A 577 -9.32 -11.15 3.27
CA TRP A 577 -8.29 -10.30 2.69
C TRP A 577 -8.38 -10.19 1.18
N LEU A 578 -8.79 -11.27 0.50
CA LEU A 578 -9.03 -11.27 -0.94
C LEU A 578 -10.19 -10.39 -1.34
N PHE A 579 -11.29 -10.40 -0.58
CA PHE A 579 -12.37 -9.42 -0.79
C PHE A 579 -11.83 -7.98 -0.67
N LYS A 580 -11.05 -7.66 0.38
CA LYS A 580 -10.51 -6.29 0.53
C LYS A 580 -9.61 -5.89 -0.65
N ALA A 581 -8.84 -6.82 -1.21
CA ALA A 581 -7.94 -6.59 -2.33
C ALA A 581 -8.63 -6.48 -3.71
N THR A 582 -9.68 -7.28 -3.94
CA THR A 582 -10.34 -7.42 -5.27
C THR A 582 -11.67 -6.69 -5.39
N GLN A 583 -12.34 -6.43 -4.26
CA GLN A 583 -13.74 -6.01 -4.16
C GLN A 583 -14.76 -7.01 -4.76
N ASP A 584 -14.36 -8.25 -5.06
CA ASP A 584 -15.24 -9.26 -5.63
C ASP A 584 -16.15 -9.91 -4.56
N GLY A 585 -17.46 -9.81 -4.76
CA GLY A 585 -18.49 -10.33 -3.84
C GLY A 585 -18.50 -11.85 -3.66
N THR A 586 -17.82 -12.62 -4.52
CA THR A 586 -17.63 -14.07 -4.33
C THR A 586 -16.77 -14.36 -3.09
N PHE A 587 -15.64 -13.68 -2.90
CA PHE A 587 -14.80 -13.81 -1.70
C PHE A 587 -15.51 -13.29 -0.44
N LEU A 588 -16.36 -12.26 -0.56
CA LEU A 588 -17.22 -11.81 0.54
C LEU A 588 -18.21 -12.90 0.95
N THR A 589 -18.89 -13.52 -0.02
CA THR A 589 -19.83 -14.63 0.21
C THR A 589 -19.13 -15.82 0.87
N ALA A 590 -17.93 -16.18 0.41
CA ALA A 590 -17.10 -17.20 1.04
C ALA A 590 -16.73 -16.82 2.49
N ALA A 591 -16.27 -15.59 2.74
CA ALA A 591 -15.93 -15.12 4.08
C ALA A 591 -17.13 -15.17 5.05
N MET A 592 -18.35 -14.86 4.59
CA MET A 592 -19.58 -15.00 5.36
C MET A 592 -19.89 -16.46 5.70
N ALA A 593 -19.80 -17.37 4.71
CA ALA A 593 -20.06 -18.79 4.90
C ALA A 593 -19.08 -19.43 5.90
N LEU A 594 -17.77 -19.19 5.71
CA LEU A 594 -16.70 -19.74 6.53
C LEU A 594 -16.73 -19.19 7.97
N PHE A 595 -17.10 -17.92 8.15
CA PHE A 595 -17.35 -17.38 9.49
C PHE A 595 -18.51 -18.09 10.18
N ASN A 596 -19.61 -18.35 9.46
CA ASN A 596 -20.78 -19.03 10.01
C ASN A 596 -20.52 -20.52 10.32
N GLU A 597 -19.78 -21.24 9.47
CA GLU A 597 -19.29 -22.61 9.76
C GLU A 597 -18.59 -22.64 11.12
N SER A 598 -17.63 -21.72 11.33
CA SER A 598 -16.85 -21.67 12.57
C SER A 598 -17.69 -21.53 13.84
N GLN A 599 -18.86 -20.86 13.78
CA GLN A 599 -19.74 -20.72 14.95
C GLN A 599 -20.43 -22.03 15.35
N THR A 600 -20.39 -23.07 14.50
CA THR A 600 -21.13 -24.33 14.71
C THR A 600 -20.28 -25.49 15.24
N ASP A 601 -18.96 -25.43 15.15
CA ASP A 601 -18.03 -26.52 15.50
C ASP A 601 -17.92 -26.83 17.01
N GLY A 602 -18.62 -26.09 17.88
CA GLY A 602 -18.73 -26.36 19.32
C GLY A 602 -17.45 -26.14 20.15
N ASN A 603 -16.31 -25.92 19.49
CA ASN A 603 -15.07 -25.48 20.14
C ASN A 603 -15.24 -24.07 20.72
N SER A 604 -14.62 -23.79 21.87
CA SER A 604 -14.80 -22.48 22.51
C SER A 604 -14.07 -21.32 21.80
N GLU A 605 -13.04 -21.61 20.99
CA GLU A 605 -12.14 -20.61 20.40
C GLU A 605 -12.64 -19.96 19.08
N CYS A 606 -13.74 -20.44 18.51
CA CYS A 606 -14.37 -19.83 17.33
C CYS A 606 -15.50 -18.83 17.67
N CYS A 607 -16.15 -18.98 18.83
CA CYS A 607 -17.32 -18.19 19.24
C CYS A 607 -16.97 -16.83 19.90
N GLY A 608 -15.84 -16.22 19.53
CA GLY A 608 -15.36 -14.97 20.15
C GLY A 608 -14.66 -15.14 21.50
N TYR A 609 -14.09 -16.31 21.78
CA TYR A 609 -13.09 -16.52 22.84
C TYR A 609 -11.78 -17.02 22.21
N GLY A 610 -10.71 -17.22 22.98
CA GLY A 610 -9.42 -17.72 22.47
C GLY A 610 -8.42 -16.62 22.11
N THR A 611 -7.49 -16.91 21.19
CA THR A 611 -6.36 -16.02 20.86
C THR A 611 -6.35 -15.58 19.39
N PHE A 612 -5.70 -14.47 19.09
CA PHE A 612 -5.26 -14.13 17.73
C PHE A 612 -3.79 -14.56 17.58
N SER A 613 -3.45 -15.37 16.57
CA SER A 613 -2.12 -15.98 16.40
C SER A 613 -1.88 -16.52 14.98
N TRP A 614 -0.67 -17.02 14.70
CA TRP A 614 -0.34 -17.65 13.42
C TRP A 614 -1.21 -18.87 13.10
N ASP A 615 -1.84 -19.45 14.11
CA ASP A 615 -2.80 -20.54 14.00
C ASP A 615 -4.22 -19.96 13.85
N THR A 616 -4.65 -19.18 14.84
CA THR A 616 -6.04 -18.71 15.02
C THR A 616 -6.29 -17.25 14.57
N LYS A 617 -7.11 -17.05 13.52
CA LYS A 617 -7.41 -15.70 12.97
C LYS A 617 -8.80 -15.13 13.25
N SER A 618 -9.70 -15.91 13.86
CA SER A 618 -11.11 -15.54 14.08
C SER A 618 -11.35 -14.14 14.68
N PRO A 619 -10.56 -13.63 15.65
CA PRO A 619 -10.71 -12.26 16.15
C PRO A 619 -10.40 -11.18 15.11
N GLY A 620 -9.35 -11.39 14.30
CA GLY A 620 -8.97 -10.47 13.22
C GLY A 620 -10.00 -10.49 12.08
N VAL A 621 -10.49 -11.68 11.73
CA VAL A 621 -11.62 -11.87 10.79
C VAL A 621 -12.87 -11.13 11.28
N ALA A 622 -13.26 -11.31 12.55
CA ALA A 622 -14.42 -10.63 13.12
C ALA A 622 -14.29 -9.10 13.10
N LEU A 623 -13.11 -8.56 13.44
CA LEU A 623 -12.82 -7.12 13.35
C LEU A 623 -12.92 -6.61 11.90
N LEU A 624 -12.28 -7.28 10.94
CA LEU A 624 -12.30 -6.88 9.52
C LEU A 624 -13.71 -6.99 8.91
N MET A 625 -14.50 -8.00 9.29
CA MET A 625 -15.87 -8.16 8.83
C MET A 625 -16.82 -7.15 9.48
N ALA A 626 -16.59 -6.78 10.75
CA ALA A 626 -17.29 -5.67 11.42
C ALA A 626 -16.91 -4.30 10.82
N GLU A 627 -15.69 -4.15 10.30
CA GLU A 627 -15.34 -3.01 9.44
C GLU A 627 -16.16 -3.07 8.14
N ILE A 628 -16.09 -4.13 7.35
CA ILE A 628 -16.71 -4.22 6.02
C ILE A 628 -18.24 -4.09 6.09
N MET A 629 -18.90 -4.86 6.96
CA MET A 629 -20.35 -4.95 7.10
C MET A 629 -20.79 -4.42 8.49
N PRO A 630 -20.77 -3.10 8.72
CA PRO A 630 -21.05 -2.51 10.04
C PRO A 630 -22.51 -2.67 10.50
N ASN A 631 -23.41 -3.03 9.58
CA ASN A 631 -24.82 -3.32 9.88
C ASN A 631 -25.04 -4.78 10.36
N GLU A 632 -24.11 -5.68 10.04
CA GLU A 632 -24.19 -7.10 10.41
C GLU A 632 -23.63 -7.30 11.82
N LEU A 633 -24.51 -7.11 12.81
CA LEU A 633 -24.15 -7.07 14.23
C LEU A 633 -23.34 -8.28 14.71
N LEU A 634 -23.55 -9.46 14.10
CA LEU A 634 -22.84 -10.71 14.38
C LEU A 634 -21.32 -10.53 14.46
N TYR A 635 -20.70 -9.85 13.49
CA TYR A 635 -19.25 -9.64 13.47
C TYR A 635 -18.82 -8.67 14.57
N SER A 636 -19.58 -7.59 14.76
CA SER A 636 -19.33 -6.59 15.80
C SER A 636 -19.42 -7.19 17.21
N GLU A 637 -20.38 -8.10 17.43
CA GLU A 637 -20.51 -8.87 18.66
C GLU A 637 -19.36 -9.85 18.85
N ALA A 638 -18.86 -10.50 17.79
CA ALA A 638 -17.79 -11.48 17.89
C ALA A 638 -16.46 -10.83 18.33
N ILE A 639 -16.08 -9.68 17.76
CA ILE A 639 -14.93 -8.92 18.24
C ILE A 639 -15.19 -8.32 19.64
N GLN A 640 -16.43 -7.93 19.96
CA GLN A 640 -16.77 -7.47 21.31
C GLN A 640 -16.65 -8.58 22.37
N LYS A 641 -17.11 -9.80 22.06
CA LYS A 641 -16.97 -11.01 22.90
C LYS A 641 -15.50 -11.31 23.15
N PHE A 642 -14.67 -11.28 22.10
CA PHE A 642 -13.21 -11.45 22.21
C PHE A 642 -12.62 -10.40 23.15
N CYS A 643 -12.85 -9.11 22.90
CA CYS A 643 -12.28 -8.05 23.72
C CYS A 643 -12.74 -8.14 25.18
N ASN A 644 -14.03 -8.40 25.44
CA ASN A 644 -14.58 -8.58 26.78
C ASN A 644 -13.96 -9.76 27.54
N TRP A 645 -13.46 -10.79 26.86
CA TRP A 645 -12.74 -11.88 27.53
C TRP A 645 -11.43 -11.41 28.18
N TYR A 646 -10.78 -10.39 27.60
CA TYR A 646 -9.55 -9.79 28.09
C TYR A 646 -9.77 -8.62 29.08
N ILE A 647 -10.89 -7.90 29.01
CA ILE A 647 -11.16 -6.68 29.82
C ILE A 647 -12.30 -6.82 30.85
N PRO A 648 -12.30 -6.03 31.95
CA PRO A 648 -13.45 -5.96 32.85
C PRO A 648 -14.75 -5.53 32.13
N PRO A 649 -15.95 -5.93 32.61
CA PRO A 649 -16.20 -6.69 33.83
C PRO A 649 -15.98 -8.21 33.69
N LEU A 650 -15.95 -8.76 32.46
CA LEU A 650 -15.91 -10.21 32.22
C LEU A 650 -14.52 -10.83 32.47
N ARG A 651 -13.45 -10.21 31.96
CA ARG A 651 -12.02 -10.47 32.23
C ARG A 651 -11.65 -11.92 32.62
N SER A 652 -12.07 -12.89 31.81
CA SER A 652 -11.90 -14.31 32.14
C SER A 652 -10.55 -14.88 31.69
N VAL A 653 -9.80 -14.17 30.84
CA VAL A 653 -8.39 -14.47 30.54
C VAL A 653 -7.56 -14.38 31.83
N PRO A 654 -6.73 -15.39 32.16
CA PRO A 654 -5.82 -15.30 33.29
C PRO A 654 -4.85 -14.14 33.12
N HIS A 655 -4.55 -13.43 34.22
CA HIS A 655 -3.60 -12.33 34.22
C HIS A 655 -2.56 -12.52 35.34
N THR A 656 -1.34 -12.04 35.10
CA THR A 656 -0.30 -11.95 36.14
C THR A 656 -0.66 -10.89 37.19
N ALA A 657 -0.04 -10.95 38.37
CA ALA A 657 -0.23 -9.94 39.42
C ALA A 657 0.13 -8.50 38.98
N ASN A 658 0.99 -8.36 37.96
CA ASN A 658 1.40 -7.08 37.37
C ASN A 658 0.57 -6.71 36.12
N GLY A 659 -0.49 -7.45 35.78
CA GLY A 659 -1.46 -7.06 34.74
C GLY A 659 -1.20 -7.56 33.32
N LEU A 660 -0.14 -8.32 33.04
CA LEU A 660 0.05 -9.01 31.74
C LEU A 660 -1.00 -10.12 31.56
N ALA A 661 -1.61 -10.17 30.37
CA ALA A 661 -2.49 -11.24 29.91
C ALA A 661 -1.73 -12.56 29.69
N PHE A 662 -2.31 -13.66 30.14
CA PHE A 662 -1.68 -14.99 30.11
C PHE A 662 -2.72 -16.06 29.69
N PRO A 663 -3.30 -15.96 28.47
CA PRO A 663 -4.35 -16.88 28.01
C PRO A 663 -3.83 -18.32 27.90
N TYR A 664 -2.58 -18.51 27.47
CA TYR A 664 -1.93 -19.80 27.32
C TYR A 664 -0.80 -19.99 28.34
N LYS A 665 -0.71 -21.18 28.95
CA LYS A 665 0.32 -21.51 29.96
C LYS A 665 1.49 -22.26 29.34
N GLY A 666 2.42 -21.54 28.73
CA GLY A 666 3.71 -22.10 28.30
C GLY A 666 4.54 -21.18 27.42
N TRP A 667 4.04 -20.85 26.23
CA TRP A 667 4.83 -20.29 25.14
C TRP A 667 4.27 -18.94 24.64
N GLY A 668 5.16 -18.05 24.18
CA GLY A 668 4.76 -16.80 23.51
C GLY A 668 3.78 -15.91 24.29
N ALA A 669 3.87 -15.83 25.62
CA ALA A 669 2.90 -15.09 26.43
C ALA A 669 2.76 -13.60 26.01
N LEU A 670 3.89 -12.92 25.78
CA LEU A 670 3.89 -11.53 25.31
C LEU A 670 3.49 -11.38 23.83
N ARG A 671 3.65 -12.42 22.99
CA ARG A 671 3.06 -12.48 21.64
C ARG A 671 1.54 -12.49 21.71
N TYR A 672 0.95 -13.35 22.53
CA TYR A 672 -0.51 -13.37 22.71
C TYR A 672 -1.05 -12.08 23.33
N ALA A 673 -0.34 -11.49 24.30
CA ALA A 673 -0.72 -10.21 24.88
C ALA A 673 -0.61 -9.04 23.88
N SER A 674 0.41 -9.03 23.01
CA SER A 674 0.55 -8.02 21.96
C SER A 674 -0.50 -8.18 20.85
N ASN A 675 -0.82 -9.42 20.47
CA ASN A 675 -1.91 -9.72 19.53
C ASN A 675 -3.27 -9.27 20.08
N ALA A 676 -3.56 -9.53 21.36
CA ALA A 676 -4.77 -9.03 22.03
C ALA A 676 -4.76 -7.49 22.18
N ALA A 677 -3.60 -6.87 22.38
CA ALA A 677 -3.45 -5.42 22.39
C ALA A 677 -3.76 -4.81 21.02
N ALA A 678 -3.23 -5.37 19.92
CA ALA A 678 -3.54 -4.93 18.57
C ALA A 678 -5.05 -4.98 18.30
N MET A 679 -5.71 -6.12 18.59
CA MET A 679 -7.15 -6.27 18.37
C MET A 679 -7.99 -5.30 19.22
N THR A 680 -7.64 -5.08 20.50
CA THR A 680 -8.36 -4.13 21.37
C THR A 680 -8.11 -2.67 20.97
N LEU A 681 -6.90 -2.29 20.55
CA LEU A 681 -6.58 -0.97 20.01
C LEU A 681 -7.33 -0.71 18.70
N PHE A 682 -7.30 -1.65 17.75
CA PHE A 682 -7.94 -1.48 16.44
C PHE A 682 -9.47 -1.45 16.54
N TYR A 683 -10.06 -2.24 17.45
CA TYR A 683 -11.50 -2.19 17.70
C TYR A 683 -11.90 -0.88 18.41
N ALA A 684 -11.06 -0.34 19.30
CA ALA A 684 -11.27 0.99 19.88
C ALA A 684 -11.29 2.09 18.80
N GLU A 685 -10.33 2.07 17.86
CA GLU A 685 -10.31 2.99 16.71
C GLU A 685 -11.58 2.86 15.85
N MET A 686 -12.00 1.63 15.53
CA MET A 686 -13.19 1.36 14.72
C MET A 686 -14.47 1.90 15.38
N LEU A 687 -14.61 1.71 16.70
CA LEU A 687 -15.74 2.24 17.47
C LEU A 687 -15.76 3.77 17.52
N MET A 688 -14.59 4.42 17.52
CA MET A 688 -14.51 5.89 17.53
C MET A 688 -14.68 6.53 16.15
N ALA A 689 -14.38 5.79 15.07
CA ALA A 689 -14.59 6.23 13.69
C ALA A 689 -16.09 6.29 13.27
N GLN A 690 -17.01 5.87 14.13
CA GLN A 690 -18.44 5.99 13.89
C GLN A 690 -18.89 7.47 13.82
N PRO A 691 -19.90 7.83 13.01
CA PRO A 691 -20.51 9.16 13.05
C PRO A 691 -21.17 9.42 14.42
N SER A 692 -20.50 10.23 15.26
CA SER A 692 -20.95 10.56 16.63
C SER A 692 -21.17 9.36 17.57
N PRO A 693 -20.10 8.65 18.01
CA PRO A 693 -20.22 7.55 18.96
C PRO A 693 -20.87 8.01 20.27
N SER A 694 -21.73 7.15 20.83
CA SER A 694 -22.41 7.42 22.09
C SER A 694 -21.43 7.50 23.27
N LYS A 695 -21.88 8.04 24.41
CA LYS A 695 -21.07 8.08 25.65
C LYS A 695 -20.61 6.68 26.08
N ASN A 696 -21.47 5.66 25.90
CA ASN A 696 -21.16 4.28 26.28
C ASN A 696 -20.11 3.67 25.33
N VAL A 697 -20.27 3.88 24.01
CA VAL A 697 -19.28 3.46 23.00
C VAL A 697 -17.94 4.15 23.24
N THR A 698 -17.94 5.45 23.52
CA THR A 698 -16.74 6.24 23.83
C THR A 698 -16.02 5.72 25.08
N ALA A 699 -16.76 5.46 26.17
CA ALA A 699 -16.19 4.92 27.40
C ALA A 699 -15.61 3.51 27.21
N TYR A 700 -16.29 2.66 26.44
CA TYR A 700 -15.84 1.31 26.13
C TYR A 700 -14.60 1.30 25.23
N ALA A 701 -14.55 2.13 24.17
CA ALA A 701 -13.36 2.31 23.35
C ALA A 701 -12.17 2.86 24.14
N ALA A 702 -12.40 3.80 25.07
CA ALA A 702 -11.35 4.28 25.98
C ALA A 702 -10.86 3.16 26.93
N GLN A 703 -11.73 2.26 27.37
CA GLN A 703 -11.35 1.09 28.18
C GLN A 703 -10.50 0.09 27.38
N LEU A 704 -10.90 -0.22 26.15
CA LEU A 704 -10.15 -1.05 25.21
C LEU A 704 -8.76 -0.47 24.92
N PHE A 705 -8.69 0.83 24.60
CA PHE A 705 -7.43 1.52 24.33
C PHE A 705 -6.47 1.46 25.52
N ASN A 706 -6.96 1.79 26.73
CA ASN A 706 -6.15 1.74 27.95
C ASN A 706 -5.66 0.31 28.25
N TYR A 707 -6.50 -0.71 27.97
CA TYR A 707 -6.08 -2.10 28.12
C TYR A 707 -4.99 -2.48 27.13
N GLY A 708 -5.18 -2.25 25.83
CA GLY A 708 -4.19 -2.58 24.81
C GLY A 708 -2.85 -1.87 25.07
N LYS A 709 -2.88 -0.57 25.38
CA LYS A 709 -1.70 0.17 25.81
C LYS A 709 -1.02 -0.46 27.02
N SER A 710 -1.77 -0.91 28.05
CA SER A 710 -1.18 -1.51 29.25
C SER A 710 -0.35 -2.78 28.98
N GLN A 711 -0.72 -3.56 27.96
CA GLN A 711 0.01 -4.78 27.59
C GLN A 711 1.33 -4.44 26.87
N ILE A 712 1.33 -3.41 26.02
CA ILE A 712 2.55 -2.93 25.35
C ILE A 712 3.45 -2.17 26.33
N ASP A 713 2.89 -1.35 27.22
CA ASP A 713 3.62 -0.76 28.34
C ASP A 713 4.30 -1.83 29.20
N PHE A 714 3.68 -3.01 29.40
CA PHE A 714 4.31 -4.15 30.08
C PHE A 714 5.50 -4.69 29.27
N ALA A 715 5.34 -4.91 27.97
CA ALA A 715 6.41 -5.39 27.09
C ALA A 715 7.62 -4.44 27.05
N LEU A 716 7.37 -3.12 27.06
CA LEU A 716 8.40 -2.08 27.01
C LEU A 716 9.01 -1.74 28.39
N GLY A 717 8.33 -2.10 29.48
CA GLY A 717 8.95 -2.27 30.79
C GLY A 717 8.32 -1.54 31.98
N SER A 718 6.99 -1.35 32.00
CA SER A 718 6.24 -0.72 33.09
C SER A 718 6.40 -1.41 34.45
N THR A 719 6.85 -2.68 34.46
CA THR A 719 7.20 -3.46 35.65
C THR A 719 8.61 -3.20 36.19
N GLY A 720 9.39 -2.33 35.54
CA GLY A 720 10.78 -1.99 35.88
C GLY A 720 11.84 -2.69 35.02
N GLN A 721 11.42 -3.51 34.05
CA GLN A 721 12.28 -4.24 33.12
C GLN A 721 11.58 -4.40 31.76
N SER A 722 12.23 -3.98 30.67
CA SER A 722 11.79 -4.24 29.30
C SER A 722 11.95 -5.72 28.91
N TYR A 723 11.12 -6.18 27.99
CA TYR A 723 11.18 -7.51 27.35
C TYR A 723 11.52 -7.44 25.85
N LEU A 724 11.62 -6.23 25.28
CA LEU A 724 12.15 -5.97 23.93
C LEU A 724 13.67 -5.78 24.01
N VAL A 725 14.44 -6.53 23.23
CA VAL A 725 15.92 -6.52 23.33
C VAL A 725 16.49 -5.23 22.76
N GLY A 726 17.40 -4.58 23.49
CA GLY A 726 17.99 -3.29 23.10
C GLY A 726 17.11 -2.08 23.40
N PHE A 727 15.89 -2.28 23.91
CA PHE A 727 14.98 -1.20 24.32
C PHE A 727 14.92 -1.06 25.85
N GLY A 728 14.92 0.18 26.35
CA GLY A 728 14.55 0.52 27.73
C GLY A 728 15.48 -0.04 28.84
N LYS A 729 15.02 0.08 30.09
CA LYS A 729 15.80 -0.36 31.26
C LYS A 729 15.79 -1.88 31.40
N ASN A 730 16.96 -2.44 31.73
CA ASN A 730 17.17 -3.87 32.04
C ASN A 730 16.71 -4.84 30.94
N SER A 731 16.76 -4.44 29.67
CA SER A 731 16.40 -5.31 28.53
C SER A 731 17.07 -6.69 28.63
N PRO A 732 16.50 -7.72 27.96
CA PRO A 732 17.22 -8.95 27.71
C PRO A 732 18.59 -8.68 27.10
N LYS A 733 19.55 -9.55 27.38
CA LYS A 733 20.90 -9.51 26.78
C LYS A 733 21.28 -10.83 26.12
N SER A 734 20.69 -11.94 26.57
CA SER A 734 20.84 -13.27 25.99
C SER A 734 19.47 -13.84 25.58
N PRO A 735 18.97 -13.57 24.38
CA PRO A 735 17.87 -14.34 23.76
C PRO A 735 18.34 -15.73 23.32
N PHE A 736 17.43 -16.69 23.19
CA PHE A 736 17.72 -17.97 22.56
C PHE A 736 17.73 -17.83 21.03
N GLN A 737 18.88 -17.45 20.46
CA GLN A 737 19.02 -16.98 19.08
C GLN A 737 20.33 -17.52 18.46
N LYS A 738 20.24 -18.36 17.42
CA LYS A 738 21.40 -19.03 16.77
C LYS A 738 22.37 -18.09 16.07
N ASN A 739 21.85 -17.02 15.45
CA ASN A 739 22.67 -15.99 14.79
C ASN A 739 23.28 -14.97 15.78
N ALA A 740 22.91 -15.03 17.07
CA ALA A 740 23.52 -14.19 18.10
C ALA A 740 24.85 -14.78 18.62
N TRP A 741 25.52 -13.99 19.45
CA TRP A 741 26.89 -14.18 19.93
C TRP A 741 27.22 -15.59 20.49
N ASN A 742 28.43 -16.07 20.18
CA ASN A 742 29.07 -17.30 20.71
C ASN A 742 28.41 -18.66 20.40
N SER A 743 27.48 -18.75 19.44
CA SER A 743 26.88 -20.04 19.06
C SER A 743 27.91 -21.15 18.75
N TRP A 744 28.93 -20.85 17.94
CA TRP A 744 30.00 -21.79 17.57
C TRP A 744 31.08 -22.06 18.66
N LEU A 745 31.08 -21.30 19.76
CA LEU A 745 32.01 -21.52 20.89
C LEU A 745 31.46 -22.47 21.96
N ASN A 746 30.12 -22.53 22.10
CA ASN A 746 29.47 -23.32 23.14
C ASN A 746 29.20 -24.77 22.69
N TYR A 747 28.89 -24.99 21.40
CA TYR A 747 28.61 -26.32 20.85
C TYR A 747 29.29 -26.53 19.50
N LYS A 748 29.79 -27.74 19.27
CA LYS A 748 30.16 -28.18 17.92
C LYS A 748 28.88 -28.63 17.19
N PRO A 749 28.71 -28.33 15.90
CA PRO A 749 27.58 -28.84 15.13
C PRO A 749 27.40 -30.35 15.29
N GLY A 750 26.17 -30.78 15.62
CA GLY A 750 25.82 -32.19 15.78
C GLY A 750 26.17 -32.85 17.13
N THR A 751 26.86 -32.19 18.07
CA THR A 751 27.25 -32.84 19.35
C THR A 751 26.20 -32.78 20.46
N ALA A 752 25.12 -32.02 20.26
CA ALA A 752 23.98 -31.93 21.18
C ALA A 752 22.68 -31.69 20.39
N THR A 753 21.53 -31.98 20.99
CA THR A 753 20.21 -31.61 20.44
C THR A 753 19.80 -30.21 20.92
N GLU A 754 18.94 -29.53 20.17
CA GLU A 754 18.36 -28.23 20.58
C GLU A 754 17.71 -28.31 21.95
N GLY A 755 17.00 -29.40 22.29
CA GLY A 755 16.48 -29.62 23.64
C GLY A 755 17.55 -29.65 24.73
N GLN A 756 18.75 -30.19 24.46
CA GLN A 756 19.89 -30.11 25.39
C GLN A 756 20.46 -28.69 25.43
N ILE A 757 20.75 -28.09 24.27
CA ILE A 757 21.32 -26.74 24.14
C ILE A 757 20.42 -25.68 24.79
N ARG A 758 19.11 -25.82 24.65
CA ARG A 758 18.06 -24.98 25.24
C ARG A 758 17.96 -25.18 26.74
N ASN A 759 18.02 -26.43 27.23
CA ASN A 759 18.04 -26.71 28.66
C ASN A 759 19.33 -26.18 29.32
N ASP A 760 20.49 -26.40 28.73
CA ASP A 760 21.78 -25.86 29.18
C ASP A 760 21.76 -24.32 29.16
N PHE A 761 21.21 -23.72 28.11
CA PHE A 761 21.00 -22.28 28.01
C PHE A 761 20.10 -21.76 29.15
N LEU A 762 18.98 -22.43 29.46
CA LEU A 762 18.08 -22.05 30.55
C LEU A 762 18.68 -22.33 31.96
N ALA A 763 19.49 -23.38 32.11
CA ALA A 763 20.14 -23.79 33.36
C ALA A 763 21.50 -23.11 33.64
N SER A 764 22.07 -22.41 32.65
CA SER A 764 23.29 -21.60 32.73
C SER A 764 23.25 -20.57 33.88
N PRO A 765 24.40 -20.00 34.31
CA PRO A 765 24.45 -18.88 35.26
C PRO A 765 24.40 -17.48 34.63
N GLN A 766 24.38 -17.33 33.29
CA GLN A 766 24.47 -16.01 32.63
C GLN A 766 23.31 -15.06 33.02
N PRO A 767 23.55 -13.74 33.23
CA PRO A 767 22.50 -12.77 33.53
C PRO A 767 21.62 -12.44 32.31
N ASN A 768 20.40 -11.95 32.56
CA ASN A 768 19.42 -11.48 31.57
C ASN A 768 19.22 -12.45 30.37
N ARG A 769 19.07 -13.74 30.66
CA ARG A 769 18.64 -14.78 29.72
C ARG A 769 17.13 -14.88 29.62
N TYR A 770 16.66 -15.14 28.41
CA TYR A 770 15.25 -15.20 28.04
C TYR A 770 15.03 -16.25 26.95
N THR A 771 13.81 -16.75 26.89
CA THR A 771 13.38 -17.72 25.88
C THR A 771 13.30 -17.12 24.48
N GLU A 772 12.98 -18.00 23.54
CA GLU A 772 12.98 -17.83 22.09
C GLU A 772 12.18 -16.63 21.54
N PRO A 773 12.79 -15.79 20.69
CA PRO A 773 12.09 -14.88 19.78
C PRO A 773 11.58 -15.61 18.53
N ALA A 774 10.52 -15.10 17.91
CA ALA A 774 10.03 -15.56 16.60
C ALA A 774 9.46 -14.40 15.77
N ILE A 775 9.31 -14.58 14.46
CA ILE A 775 8.78 -13.55 13.55
C ILE A 775 7.33 -13.17 13.90
N ASP A 776 6.48 -14.14 14.27
CA ASP A 776 5.10 -13.88 14.71
C ASP A 776 5.01 -13.18 16.08
N TYR A 777 6.07 -13.25 16.90
CA TYR A 777 6.13 -12.55 18.19
C TYR A 777 6.37 -11.05 17.96
N SER A 778 7.08 -10.69 16.88
CA SER A 778 7.38 -9.30 16.53
C SER A 778 6.30 -8.66 15.69
N SER A 779 5.70 -9.36 14.73
CA SER A 779 4.61 -8.81 13.91
C SER A 779 3.40 -8.39 14.77
N GLY A 780 3.12 -9.16 15.83
CA GLY A 780 2.10 -8.83 16.84
C GLY A 780 2.40 -7.57 17.65
N LEU A 781 3.68 -7.35 18.00
CA LEU A 781 4.12 -6.09 18.61
C LEU A 781 4.00 -4.94 17.59
N ILE A 782 4.43 -5.13 16.35
CA ILE A 782 4.43 -4.12 15.27
C ILE A 782 3.02 -3.59 15.02
N LEU A 783 2.01 -4.48 14.93
CA LEU A 783 0.60 -4.09 14.85
C LEU A 783 0.19 -3.17 16.01
N ALA A 784 0.42 -3.58 17.25
CA ALA A 784 0.00 -2.83 18.44
C ALA A 784 0.76 -1.51 18.61
N LEU A 785 2.07 -1.49 18.34
CA LEU A 785 2.88 -0.28 18.32
C LEU A 785 2.43 0.68 17.23
N SER A 786 2.05 0.21 16.04
CA SER A 786 1.61 1.10 14.95
C SER A 786 0.36 1.90 15.33
N ALA A 787 -0.59 1.32 16.07
CA ALA A 787 -1.74 2.06 16.64
C ALA A 787 -1.31 3.07 17.71
N LEU A 788 -0.36 2.72 18.58
CA LEU A 788 0.15 3.63 19.61
C LEU A 788 0.97 4.79 19.00
N VAL A 789 1.70 4.55 17.91
CA VAL A 789 2.38 5.59 17.12
C VAL A 789 1.38 6.45 16.35
N ASN A 790 0.36 5.84 15.72
CA ASN A 790 -0.75 6.56 15.06
C ASN A 790 -1.42 7.55 16.03
N TYR A 791 -1.72 7.07 17.23
CA TYR A 791 -2.28 7.84 18.33
C TYR A 791 -1.33 8.96 18.83
N HIS A 792 -0.08 8.64 19.19
CA HIS A 792 0.88 9.61 19.72
C HIS A 792 1.54 10.43 18.59
N THR A 793 0.76 11.35 18.02
CA THR A 793 1.15 12.26 16.93
C THR A 793 2.35 13.18 17.20
N GLY A 794 2.87 13.23 18.43
CA GLY A 794 4.09 13.95 18.80
C GLY A 794 5.39 13.12 18.73
N LEU A 795 5.31 11.86 18.29
CA LEU A 795 6.48 11.03 17.98
C LEU A 795 6.99 11.33 16.57
N GLY A 796 8.30 11.53 16.45
CA GLY A 796 9.04 11.69 15.19
C GLY A 796 9.94 10.48 14.88
N PRO A 797 10.86 10.60 13.91
CA PRO A 797 11.74 9.50 13.51
C PRO A 797 12.78 9.07 14.54
N TYR A 798 13.19 7.80 14.46
CA TYR A 798 14.25 7.19 15.26
C TYR A 798 15.15 6.32 14.36
N ASN A 799 16.46 6.41 14.56
CA ASN A 799 17.49 5.70 13.79
C ASN A 799 18.62 5.26 14.74
N GLU A 800 19.06 3.99 14.72
CA GLU A 800 20.18 3.51 15.54
C GLU A 800 21.46 3.40 14.69
N CYS A 801 22.21 4.50 14.57
CA CYS A 801 23.32 4.67 13.62
C CYS A 801 24.41 3.58 13.68
N GLY A 802 24.58 2.88 14.81
CA GLY A 802 25.53 1.77 14.95
C GLY A 802 25.02 0.40 14.48
N LEU A 803 23.73 0.30 14.11
CA LEU A 803 23.04 -0.89 13.62
C LEU A 803 22.35 -0.69 12.25
N ASP A 804 22.14 0.57 11.84
CA ASP A 804 21.56 0.91 10.54
C ASP A 804 22.58 1.16 9.41
N PHE A 805 23.86 1.42 9.71
CA PHE A 805 24.82 1.85 8.67
C PHE A 805 26.08 0.99 8.55
N GLY A 806 26.12 -0.18 9.21
CA GLY A 806 27.28 -1.07 9.17
C GLY A 806 28.51 -0.55 9.91
N TYR A 807 29.54 -1.40 10.05
CA TYR A 807 30.81 -1.05 10.72
C TYR A 807 31.67 -0.04 9.93
N ALA A 808 31.29 0.31 8.71
CA ALA A 808 32.01 1.27 7.87
C ALA A 808 31.57 2.74 8.11
N PHE A 809 30.46 2.97 8.83
CA PHE A 809 29.91 4.31 9.00
C PHE A 809 30.69 5.15 10.03
N PRO A 810 30.94 6.44 9.78
CA PRO A 810 31.58 7.33 10.75
C PRO A 810 30.80 7.41 12.07
N GLY A 811 31.37 6.84 13.13
CA GLY A 811 30.74 6.79 14.47
C GLY A 811 30.08 5.45 14.83
N ALA A 812 30.06 4.46 13.93
CA ALA A 812 29.69 3.10 14.30
C ALA A 812 30.69 2.51 15.32
N PRO A 813 30.25 1.66 16.27
CA PRO A 813 31.16 0.98 17.19
C PRO A 813 32.04 0.00 16.41
N ALA A 814 33.35 -0.01 16.69
CA ALA A 814 34.30 -0.85 15.98
C ALA A 814 33.91 -2.35 16.01
N PRO A 815 34.14 -3.10 14.91
CA PRO A 815 33.81 -4.52 14.84
C PRO A 815 34.55 -5.31 15.94
N PRO A 816 33.90 -6.26 16.64
CA PRO A 816 34.57 -7.07 17.63
C PRO A 816 35.68 -7.90 16.96
N ASN A 817 36.95 -7.70 17.36
CA ASN A 817 38.11 -8.33 16.71
C ASN A 817 37.93 -9.85 16.48
N ALA A 818 37.58 -10.22 15.25
CA ALA A 818 37.60 -11.57 14.72
C ALA A 818 38.81 -11.70 13.78
N LEU A 819 39.44 -12.88 13.76
CA LEU A 819 40.68 -13.14 13.01
C LEU A 819 41.90 -12.29 13.45
N VAL A 820 42.25 -12.36 14.74
CA VAL A 820 43.69 -12.40 15.06
C VAL A 820 44.18 -13.81 14.73
N ALA A 821 45.05 -13.95 13.74
CA ALA A 821 45.72 -15.22 13.46
C ALA A 821 46.64 -15.57 14.66
N ALA A 822 46.35 -16.69 15.34
CA ALA A 822 46.97 -17.04 16.61
C ALA A 822 48.41 -17.60 16.46
N CYS A 823 49.33 -16.78 15.98
CA CYS A 823 50.77 -17.00 16.07
C CYS A 823 51.34 -16.26 17.29
N GLY A 824 51.77 -16.98 18.33
CA GLY A 824 52.61 -16.42 19.41
C GLY A 824 52.00 -16.41 20.81
N LEU A 825 52.39 -17.41 21.60
CA LEU A 825 52.75 -17.36 23.03
C LEU A 825 52.17 -16.26 23.95
N ASN A 826 51.39 -16.73 24.93
CA ASN A 826 51.35 -16.29 26.35
C ASN A 826 50.77 -14.92 26.78
N SER A 827 50.05 -15.02 27.91
CA SER A 827 49.78 -14.03 28.97
C SER A 827 48.60 -13.02 28.85
N ILE A 828 47.61 -13.26 29.72
CA ILE A 828 46.93 -12.33 30.66
C ILE A 828 46.76 -10.85 30.24
N ALA A 829 45.51 -10.37 30.09
CA ALA A 829 44.94 -9.26 30.90
C ALA A 829 43.52 -8.82 30.48
N ALA A 830 42.82 -8.20 31.43
CA ALA A 830 41.44 -7.72 31.42
C ALA A 830 41.10 -6.60 30.39
N GLY A 831 39.80 -6.42 30.14
CA GLY A 831 39.23 -5.23 29.47
C GLY A 831 37.76 -5.41 29.10
N HIS A 832 36.88 -4.47 29.52
CA HIS A 832 35.46 -4.52 29.16
C HIS A 832 35.23 -4.40 27.64
N ARG A 833 34.24 -5.12 27.12
CA ARG A 833 33.70 -4.92 25.76
C ARG A 833 32.20 -4.62 25.84
N THR A 834 31.78 -3.54 25.19
CA THR A 834 30.36 -3.20 24.97
C THR A 834 29.79 -4.09 23.85
N VAL A 835 28.56 -4.56 24.00
CA VAL A 835 27.89 -5.45 23.04
C VAL A 835 26.49 -4.94 22.75
N LEU A 836 26.16 -4.76 21.48
CA LEU A 836 24.80 -4.48 20.99
C LEU A 836 24.19 -5.79 20.49
N ASN A 837 23.11 -6.23 21.12
CA ASN A 837 22.22 -7.29 20.65
C ASN A 837 20.83 -6.66 20.45
N VAL A 838 20.18 -6.92 19.31
CA VAL A 838 18.77 -6.59 19.06
C VAL A 838 18.04 -7.85 18.62
N SER A 839 16.83 -8.04 19.16
CA SER A 839 15.95 -9.18 18.92
C SER A 839 14.52 -8.85 19.38
N ALA A 840 13.55 -9.70 19.03
CA ALA A 840 12.12 -9.54 19.32
C ALA A 840 11.74 -9.30 20.79
N VAL A 841 10.43 -9.10 21.02
CA VAL A 841 9.82 -9.31 22.34
C VAL A 841 9.99 -10.77 22.74
N LEU A 842 10.64 -10.99 23.89
CA LEU A 842 10.92 -12.35 24.38
C LEU A 842 9.85 -12.85 25.35
N PRO A 843 9.59 -14.16 25.46
CA PRO A 843 8.57 -14.67 26.37
C PRO A 843 8.98 -14.52 27.83
N VAL A 844 7.97 -14.31 28.69
CA VAL A 844 8.14 -14.40 30.14
C VAL A 844 7.96 -15.86 30.56
N GLY A 845 9.07 -16.57 30.77
CA GLY A 845 9.08 -17.80 31.55
C GLY A 845 8.76 -17.49 33.03
N GLY A 846 8.12 -18.43 33.73
CA GLY A 846 7.74 -18.30 35.15
C GLY A 846 8.35 -19.39 36.03
#